data_AF-A0A2I2GRX0-F1
#
_entry.id   AF-A0A2I2GRX0-F1
#
_cell.length_a   1.000
_cell.length_b   1.000
_cell.length_c   1.000
_cell.angle_alpha   90.00
_cell.angle_beta   90.00
_cell.angle_gamma   90.00
#
_symmetry.space_group_name_H-M   'P 1'
#
loop_
_entity.id
_entity.type
_entity.pdbx_description
1 polymer ?
#
loop_
_entity_poly.entity_id
_entity_poly.type
_entity_poly.pdbx_seq_one_letter_code
_entity_poly.pdbx_strand_id
1 'polypeptide(L)'
;MFKASGRDFDTQSLTASVTDYPIENGRRYHKYHEGTYLYPNDEQELDRLDMQHHMIKLINNGRLFLAPIQNPKHILDIGTGSGIWPIEMATEFPNAQIVGTDLSPVQPTEVPENVHFLVDDATEEDWLWEPEHFDFIHTAHLIGALPSYKDLLRKTFKHLKAGGYVECNEFDPKPKCDDGTMPPGDPDSFSEFALQDWCDLEIRSGQISDPPRQFRIAHRIARWMRDLGFVDVEETIHKVPTNTWPTDPHLRTIGSWSEANWLEALSGWSYKPLSILGWSKPEIEVFLVDVRKSIQNRDVHCYTDYYVVTGRKPRSDLSIAAACNSCLMSFGRYAYRHTIQPSSNVLIDHVWVSEDLLSSTFRRFANGQRRHESRVPGPLEARRRLAKRRNTAFAGIAGSGPLDDVACLFGRNGREHMKWSDSQLGRTTTPETPNSEFYRFSSSSSASPLPFYSENVDPSESFGQRDSGAPAGKRSRKPTLQESLRGRYTVSEIKDAVSQLGVDPQRDPALSRLIFEHLLARSTEEELVIFLNDISLNNPGAGNYLSAVKDLDLRETGLTEPLILWDAVIRALELGLIPSDELTAIVKTLPNQIGESNGTGALTVLYQEMWDAIGQCDVYGHKDLDEMIADAWLEILVESNHPDALLLAKEIVIATHKRNPTLSSWTPLLITQWLEASAHKADIKFVTNLLGQFPRDTQLQQIFEATEFLVSSRKRDVLEKWRDSLCALPNVRKLLSSQIWTDVRATAEQTSSPQFTTHHQIILRLWVLRSLTRSLRDGPLWRPGSRSIDYVAYNLLNLYKATEATEDIDHDGFLAHMRKGIHDLGLPSNDLLMLAVDLKSGTKMTKASRGSLRKLESSNLPFADIFADLEAYNASKPHMFTALEKTVRKIDVTSPSFIEHMLHIVRNGDSRSAWTIIRLLRCHTSLKISLSKSWQPIPEPSEMALVRYYSQPRGADCPDPHAALEMVHSLATSISCSRNLSPCRAYSLVHWLYVFLVKHSAPVKPVIARAMYHAGIVRYRREGLRVARAQYDYIMDFVKKYEHPELVADLVHAPQAGATYEQPSEFEEDEYIYA
;
A
#
# COMPACT_ATOMS: atom_id res chain seq x y z
N MET A 1 37.18 -38.11 -50.35
CA MET A 1 38.15 -37.62 -49.34
C MET A 1 38.66 -36.25 -49.78
N PHE A 2 37.99 -35.18 -49.37
CA PHE A 2 38.50 -33.81 -49.41
C PHE A 2 38.08 -33.16 -48.08
N LYS A 3 39.04 -32.79 -47.24
CA LYS A 3 38.78 -32.03 -46.02
C LYS A 3 38.70 -30.55 -46.39
N ALA A 4 37.53 -29.94 -46.28
CA ALA A 4 37.42 -28.50 -46.09
C ALA A 4 37.55 -28.24 -44.58
N SER A 5 38.48 -27.36 -44.20
CA SER A 5 38.66 -26.94 -42.81
C SER A 5 37.64 -25.85 -42.46
N GLY A 6 36.44 -26.26 -42.03
CA GLY A 6 35.59 -25.37 -41.26
C GLY A 6 36.23 -25.13 -39.89
N ARG A 7 36.20 -23.90 -39.40
CA ARG A 7 36.29 -23.67 -37.94
C ARG A 7 34.93 -24.07 -37.39
N ASP A 8 34.89 -24.90 -36.36
CA ASP A 8 33.69 -25.01 -35.54
C ASP A 8 33.48 -23.66 -34.86
N PHE A 9 32.37 -23.00 -35.20
CA PHE A 9 31.89 -21.85 -34.43
C PHE A 9 31.16 -22.42 -33.21
N ASP A 10 31.49 -21.92 -32.01
CA ASP A 10 31.02 -22.48 -30.74
C ASP A 10 29.55 -22.09 -30.48
N THR A 11 28.62 -22.64 -31.26
CA THR A 11 27.18 -22.45 -31.09
C THR A 11 26.72 -23.22 -29.84
N GLN A 12 26.62 -22.51 -28.73
CA GLN A 12 26.17 -23.10 -27.47
C GLN A 12 24.64 -23.26 -27.44
N SER A 13 24.16 -24.37 -26.87
CA SER A 13 22.73 -24.61 -26.67
C SER A 13 22.10 -23.50 -25.82
N LEU A 14 20.87 -23.10 -26.15
CA LEU A 14 20.10 -22.07 -25.44
C LEU A 14 20.12 -22.29 -23.92
N THR A 15 20.68 -21.33 -23.18
CA THR A 15 20.67 -21.33 -21.71
C THR A 15 19.32 -20.83 -21.20
N ALA A 16 18.81 -21.41 -20.11
CA ALA A 16 17.52 -21.03 -19.52
C ALA A 16 17.39 -19.53 -19.17
N SER A 17 18.52 -18.84 -18.95
CA SER A 17 18.60 -17.39 -18.71
C SER A 17 18.25 -16.51 -19.92
N VAL A 18 18.31 -17.03 -21.15
CA VAL A 18 17.93 -16.30 -22.38
C VAL A 18 16.42 -16.37 -22.62
N THR A 19 15.76 -17.40 -22.10
CA THR A 19 14.30 -17.63 -22.20
C THR A 19 13.51 -17.08 -21.00
N ASP A 20 14.17 -16.45 -20.02
CA ASP A 20 13.53 -15.80 -18.87
C ASP A 20 12.98 -14.41 -19.24
N TYR A 21 11.95 -14.42 -20.08
CA TYR A 21 11.42 -13.22 -20.73
C TYR A 21 10.67 -12.29 -19.77
N PRO A 22 11.01 -10.98 -19.70
CA PRO A 22 10.30 -10.03 -18.85
C PRO A 22 8.88 -9.77 -19.37
N ILE A 23 7.93 -9.65 -18.44
CA ILE A 23 6.53 -9.27 -18.72
C ILE A 23 6.29 -7.87 -18.18
N GLU A 24 6.06 -6.91 -19.08
CA GLU A 24 5.78 -5.51 -18.75
C GLU A 24 4.46 -5.09 -19.40
N ASN A 25 3.64 -4.31 -18.68
CA ASN A 25 2.34 -3.87 -19.17
C ASN A 25 1.41 -5.01 -19.68
N GLY A 26 1.68 -6.27 -19.31
CA GLY A 26 0.94 -7.44 -19.77
C GLY A 26 1.31 -7.94 -21.17
N ARG A 27 2.49 -7.56 -21.69
CA ARG A 27 3.12 -8.11 -22.89
C ARG A 27 4.51 -8.66 -22.54
N ARG A 28 5.00 -9.65 -23.28
CA ARG A 28 6.32 -10.29 -23.12
C ARG A 28 7.35 -9.60 -24.01
N TYR A 29 8.59 -9.44 -23.54
CA TYR A 29 9.69 -8.84 -24.30
C TYR A 29 10.93 -9.74 -24.29
N HIS A 30 11.93 -9.39 -25.11
CA HIS A 30 13.20 -10.11 -25.20
C HIS A 30 14.06 -9.94 -23.93
N LYS A 31 14.93 -10.93 -23.66
CA LYS A 31 15.83 -10.93 -22.48
C LYS A 31 17.30 -10.74 -22.85
N TYR A 32 17.73 -11.28 -23.98
CA TYR A 32 19.08 -11.08 -24.51
C TYR A 32 19.29 -9.60 -24.85
N HIS A 33 20.30 -8.95 -24.27
CA HIS A 33 20.45 -7.49 -24.28
C HIS A 33 19.15 -6.73 -23.89
N GLU A 34 18.56 -7.09 -22.74
CA GLU A 34 17.35 -6.47 -22.19
C GLU A 34 17.33 -4.93 -22.33
N GLY A 35 16.30 -4.41 -23.01
CA GLY A 35 16.15 -2.99 -23.34
C GLY A 35 16.63 -2.55 -24.74
N THR A 36 17.38 -3.38 -25.48
CA THR A 36 17.83 -3.03 -26.85
C THR A 36 16.76 -3.17 -27.94
N TYR A 37 15.60 -3.72 -27.63
CA TYR A 37 14.42 -3.78 -28.51
C TYR A 37 13.17 -3.38 -27.70
N LEU A 38 12.24 -2.66 -28.35
CA LEU A 38 11.12 -2.01 -27.67
C LEU A 38 9.78 -2.73 -27.86
N TYR A 39 9.70 -3.67 -28.80
CA TYR A 39 8.46 -4.34 -29.18
C TYR A 39 8.36 -5.74 -28.56
N PRO A 40 7.13 -6.24 -28.34
CA PRO A 40 6.93 -7.51 -27.67
C PRO A 40 7.33 -8.73 -28.52
N ASN A 41 7.44 -9.89 -27.87
CA ASN A 41 7.71 -11.20 -28.48
C ASN A 41 6.79 -12.30 -27.92
N ASP A 42 5.61 -11.93 -27.41
CA ASP A 42 4.53 -12.86 -27.04
C ASP A 42 3.81 -13.43 -28.26
N GLU A 43 3.01 -14.48 -28.03
CA GLU A 43 2.30 -15.20 -29.10
C GLU A 43 1.42 -14.26 -29.95
N GLN A 44 0.81 -13.25 -29.34
CA GLN A 44 -0.01 -12.26 -30.07
C GLN A 44 0.82 -11.44 -31.09
N GLU A 45 2.09 -11.14 -30.79
CA GLU A 45 2.95 -10.45 -31.77
C GLU A 45 3.42 -11.39 -32.89
N LEU A 46 3.67 -12.66 -32.56
CA LEU A 46 4.09 -13.68 -33.54
C LEU A 46 2.96 -13.96 -34.56
N ASP A 47 1.73 -14.18 -34.08
CA ASP A 47 0.54 -14.36 -34.93
C ASP A 47 0.33 -13.14 -35.86
N ARG A 48 0.62 -11.93 -35.35
CA ARG A 48 0.56 -10.69 -36.14
C ARG A 48 1.69 -10.58 -37.18
N LEU A 49 2.90 -11.03 -36.87
CA LEU A 49 4.01 -11.07 -37.82
C LEU A 49 3.72 -12.02 -38.99
N ASP A 50 3.11 -13.18 -38.73
CA ASP A 50 2.70 -14.13 -39.77
C ASP A 50 1.57 -13.56 -40.65
N MET A 51 0.61 -12.84 -40.04
CA MET A 51 -0.40 -12.07 -40.77
C MET A 51 0.22 -10.99 -41.66
N GLN A 52 1.22 -10.27 -41.14
CA GLN A 52 1.96 -9.24 -41.88
C GLN A 52 2.73 -9.84 -43.06
N HIS A 53 3.37 -11.00 -42.87
CA HIS A 53 4.03 -11.76 -43.95
C HIS A 53 3.04 -12.16 -45.06
N HIS A 54 1.85 -12.64 -44.72
CA HIS A 54 0.81 -12.92 -45.70
C HIS A 54 0.39 -11.67 -46.48
N MET A 55 0.17 -10.53 -45.79
CA MET A 55 -0.14 -9.25 -46.44
C MET A 55 0.97 -8.79 -47.40
N ILE A 56 2.24 -8.96 -47.04
CA ILE A 56 3.39 -8.61 -47.89
C ILE A 56 3.43 -9.49 -49.14
N LYS A 57 3.19 -10.79 -49.00
CA LYS A 57 3.04 -11.68 -50.17
C LYS A 57 1.93 -11.19 -51.10
N LEU A 58 0.78 -10.74 -50.57
CA LEU A 58 -0.29 -10.17 -51.41
C LEU A 58 0.18 -8.90 -52.15
N ILE A 59 0.83 -7.96 -51.46
CA ILE A 59 1.40 -6.73 -52.06
C ILE A 59 2.41 -7.06 -53.18
N ASN A 60 3.23 -8.09 -52.96
CA ASN A 60 4.24 -8.59 -53.89
C ASN A 60 3.70 -9.60 -54.93
N ASN A 61 2.37 -9.69 -55.13
CA ASN A 61 1.72 -10.58 -56.10
C ASN A 61 2.07 -12.07 -55.92
N GLY A 62 2.15 -12.52 -54.67
CA GLY A 62 2.49 -13.88 -54.26
C GLY A 62 3.99 -14.17 -54.11
N ARG A 63 4.87 -13.21 -54.41
CA ARG A 63 6.33 -13.41 -54.37
C ARG A 63 6.93 -13.19 -52.98
N LEU A 64 7.86 -14.06 -52.59
CA LEU A 64 8.67 -13.96 -51.37
C LEU A 64 9.83 -12.94 -51.46
N PHE A 65 10.36 -12.74 -52.66
CA PHE A 65 11.49 -11.84 -52.94
C PHE A 65 11.35 -11.24 -54.35
N LEU A 66 11.83 -10.01 -54.52
CA LEU A 66 11.85 -9.32 -55.82
C LEU A 66 13.21 -9.42 -56.54
N ALA A 67 14.31 -9.55 -55.81
CA ALA A 67 15.68 -9.61 -56.32
C ALA A 67 15.88 -10.73 -57.37
N PRO A 68 16.63 -10.49 -58.46
CA PRO A 68 16.83 -11.47 -59.54
C PRO A 68 17.94 -12.50 -59.19
N ILE A 69 17.80 -13.15 -58.03
CA ILE A 69 18.69 -14.22 -57.57
C ILE A 69 18.42 -15.54 -58.32
N GLN A 70 19.46 -16.33 -58.54
CA GLN A 70 19.37 -17.64 -59.19
C GLN A 70 20.31 -18.63 -58.47
N ASN A 71 19.76 -19.72 -57.96
CA ASN A 71 20.50 -20.77 -57.23
C ASN A 71 21.46 -20.24 -56.15
N PRO A 72 21.00 -19.40 -55.19
CA PRO A 72 21.80 -19.00 -54.04
C PRO A 72 22.24 -20.24 -53.24
N LYS A 73 23.38 -20.16 -52.55
CA LYS A 73 23.87 -21.24 -51.67
C LYS A 73 23.77 -20.89 -50.19
N HIS A 74 23.98 -19.62 -49.83
CA HIS A 74 23.86 -19.12 -48.47
C HIS A 74 22.98 -17.87 -48.48
N ILE A 75 21.87 -17.93 -47.73
CA ILE A 75 20.90 -16.85 -47.53
C ILE A 75 20.92 -16.46 -46.05
N LEU A 76 20.95 -15.16 -45.76
CA LEU A 76 20.74 -14.60 -44.42
C LEU A 76 19.43 -13.82 -44.40
N ASP A 77 18.64 -14.00 -43.35
CA ASP A 77 17.49 -13.17 -43.01
C ASP A 77 17.75 -12.52 -41.64
N ILE A 78 17.69 -11.19 -41.56
CA ILE A 78 18.06 -10.43 -40.36
C ILE A 78 16.82 -9.83 -39.70
N GLY A 79 16.62 -10.15 -38.43
CA GLY A 79 15.41 -9.84 -37.66
C GLY A 79 14.24 -10.71 -38.09
N THR A 80 14.45 -12.02 -38.09
CA THR A 80 13.55 -13.00 -38.71
C THR A 80 12.20 -13.15 -37.98
N GLY A 81 12.07 -12.63 -36.75
CA GLY A 81 10.81 -12.65 -36.01
C GLY A 81 10.30 -14.08 -35.76
N SER A 82 9.14 -14.43 -36.33
CA SER A 82 8.58 -15.79 -36.25
C SER A 82 9.38 -16.84 -37.05
N GLY A 83 10.24 -16.41 -37.98
CA GLY A 83 10.98 -17.32 -38.87
C GLY A 83 10.19 -17.82 -40.08
N ILE A 84 8.97 -17.31 -40.31
CA ILE A 84 8.10 -17.75 -41.42
C ILE A 84 8.72 -17.54 -42.81
N TRP A 85 9.44 -16.43 -43.03
CA TRP A 85 10.03 -16.12 -44.34
C TRP A 85 11.17 -17.10 -44.70
N PRO A 86 12.17 -17.41 -43.83
CA PRO A 86 13.14 -18.47 -44.10
C PRO A 86 12.52 -19.85 -44.34
N ILE A 87 11.47 -20.20 -43.59
CA ILE A 87 10.78 -21.50 -43.72
C ILE A 87 10.11 -21.64 -45.10
N GLU A 88 9.43 -20.61 -45.60
CA GLU A 88 8.85 -20.66 -46.95
C GLU A 88 9.93 -20.60 -48.04
N MET A 89 10.98 -19.80 -47.87
CA MET A 89 12.13 -19.72 -48.80
C MET A 89 12.87 -21.06 -48.96
N ALA A 90 12.83 -21.94 -47.95
CA ALA A 90 13.40 -23.28 -48.03
C ALA A 90 12.76 -24.14 -49.14
N THR A 91 11.49 -23.90 -49.44
CA THR A 91 10.75 -24.63 -50.49
C THR A 91 11.16 -24.16 -51.89
N GLU A 92 11.41 -22.86 -52.06
CA GLU A 92 11.90 -22.27 -53.33
C GLU A 92 13.37 -22.64 -53.59
N PHE A 93 14.19 -22.72 -52.53
CA PHE A 93 15.62 -23.01 -52.63
C PHE A 93 16.06 -24.17 -51.71
N PRO A 94 15.65 -25.43 -52.00
CA PRO A 94 15.95 -26.58 -51.15
C PRO A 94 17.44 -26.97 -51.10
N ASN A 95 18.27 -26.40 -51.99
CA ASN A 95 19.73 -26.58 -52.02
C ASN A 95 20.51 -25.39 -51.41
N ALA A 96 19.81 -24.36 -50.92
CA ALA A 96 20.43 -23.24 -50.22
C ALA A 96 20.39 -23.47 -48.71
N GLN A 97 21.47 -23.14 -48.01
CA GLN A 97 21.47 -22.97 -46.57
C GLN A 97 20.87 -21.61 -46.23
N ILE A 98 19.85 -21.58 -45.39
CA ILE A 98 19.13 -20.37 -45.01
C ILE A 98 19.30 -20.18 -43.50
N VAL A 99 19.79 -19.01 -43.10
CA VAL A 99 19.94 -18.66 -41.69
C VAL A 99 19.07 -17.45 -41.36
N GLY A 100 18.22 -17.57 -40.35
CA GLY A 100 17.52 -16.44 -39.74
C GLY A 100 18.21 -16.01 -38.44
N THR A 101 18.40 -14.71 -38.26
CA THR A 101 18.91 -14.12 -37.01
C THR A 101 17.87 -13.26 -36.32
N ASP A 102 17.80 -13.31 -34.99
CA ASP A 102 16.96 -12.43 -34.17
C ASP A 102 17.55 -12.25 -32.75
N LEU A 103 17.06 -11.27 -31.99
CA LEU A 103 17.38 -11.11 -30.57
C LEU A 103 16.59 -12.10 -29.69
N SER A 104 15.49 -12.66 -30.19
CA SER A 104 14.59 -13.57 -29.45
C SER A 104 14.58 -14.97 -30.06
N PRO A 105 14.89 -16.03 -29.29
CA PRO A 105 14.64 -17.41 -29.70
C PRO A 105 13.14 -17.75 -29.52
N VAL A 106 12.34 -17.36 -30.50
CA VAL A 106 10.87 -17.54 -30.53
C VAL A 106 10.37 -18.34 -31.75
N GLN A 107 11.30 -18.80 -32.59
CA GLN A 107 11.02 -19.53 -33.83
C GLN A 107 10.64 -21.00 -33.53
N PRO A 108 9.93 -21.69 -34.46
CA PRO A 108 9.57 -23.10 -34.29
C PRO A 108 10.78 -24.02 -34.08
N THR A 109 10.59 -25.08 -33.30
CA THR A 109 11.62 -26.13 -33.08
C THR A 109 11.66 -27.18 -34.19
N GLU A 110 10.60 -27.30 -34.99
CA GLU A 110 10.51 -28.18 -36.16
C GLU A 110 10.56 -27.31 -37.41
N VAL A 111 11.65 -27.41 -38.18
CA VAL A 111 11.96 -26.56 -39.34
C VAL A 111 12.57 -27.40 -40.48
N PRO A 112 12.57 -26.94 -41.74
CA PRO A 112 13.25 -27.63 -42.83
C PRO A 112 14.76 -27.82 -42.56
N GLU A 113 15.34 -28.95 -43.02
CA GLU A 113 16.74 -29.31 -42.72
C GLU A 113 17.78 -28.26 -43.13
N ASN A 114 17.45 -27.43 -44.14
CA ASN A 114 18.31 -26.37 -44.66
C ASN A 114 18.05 -24.99 -44.03
N VAL A 115 17.17 -24.89 -43.02
CA VAL A 115 16.88 -23.67 -42.25
C VAL A 115 17.50 -23.76 -40.86
N HIS A 116 18.20 -22.72 -40.44
CA HIS A 116 18.77 -22.61 -39.10
C HIS A 116 18.44 -21.24 -38.49
N PHE A 117 18.18 -21.21 -37.18
CA PHE A 117 17.93 -19.97 -36.44
C PHE A 117 19.03 -19.74 -35.41
N LEU A 118 19.50 -18.49 -35.32
CA LEU A 118 20.55 -18.06 -34.40
C LEU A 118 20.07 -16.83 -33.60
N VAL A 119 20.39 -16.80 -32.32
CA VAL A 119 20.26 -15.58 -31.51
C VAL A 119 21.49 -14.72 -31.75
N ASP A 120 21.32 -13.55 -32.36
CA ASP A 120 22.42 -12.67 -32.80
C ASP A 120 21.95 -11.20 -32.84
N ASP A 121 22.79 -10.27 -32.38
CA ASP A 121 22.51 -8.83 -32.44
C ASP A 121 23.14 -8.22 -33.69
N ALA A 122 22.28 -7.96 -34.69
CA ALA A 122 22.67 -7.36 -35.96
C ALA A 122 23.38 -5.98 -35.83
N THR A 123 23.39 -5.35 -34.65
CA THR A 123 24.14 -4.11 -34.38
C THR A 123 25.62 -4.32 -34.08
N GLU A 124 26.08 -5.53 -33.68
CA GLU A 124 27.49 -5.83 -33.41
C GLU A 124 28.41 -5.63 -34.63
N GLU A 125 29.64 -5.17 -34.42
CA GLU A 125 30.54 -4.79 -35.53
C GLU A 125 31.14 -6.00 -36.28
N ASP A 126 31.33 -7.11 -35.58
CA ASP A 126 31.88 -8.36 -36.12
C ASP A 126 30.82 -9.48 -36.11
N TRP A 127 30.12 -9.61 -37.24
CA TRP A 127 29.19 -10.74 -37.47
C TRP A 127 29.93 -12.09 -37.46
N LEU A 128 29.20 -13.15 -37.10
CA LEU A 128 29.70 -14.53 -36.98
C LEU A 128 30.37 -15.10 -38.25
N TRP A 129 30.03 -14.57 -39.42
CA TRP A 129 30.54 -15.04 -40.71
C TRP A 129 31.72 -14.21 -41.21
N GLU A 130 32.66 -14.86 -41.90
CA GLU A 130 33.72 -14.16 -42.63
C GLU A 130 33.14 -13.19 -43.70
N PRO A 131 33.90 -12.18 -44.17
CA PRO A 131 33.50 -11.36 -45.30
C PRO A 131 33.23 -12.20 -46.56
N GLU A 132 32.35 -11.71 -47.44
CA GLU A 132 31.98 -12.37 -48.69
C GLU A 132 31.42 -13.81 -48.55
N HIS A 133 30.60 -14.05 -47.53
CA HIS A 133 29.97 -15.34 -47.26
C HIS A 133 28.63 -15.55 -47.97
N PHE A 134 27.74 -14.55 -47.98
CA PHE A 134 26.34 -14.71 -48.40
C PHE A 134 26.11 -14.40 -49.88
N ASP A 135 25.23 -15.18 -50.52
CA ASP A 135 24.77 -14.92 -51.89
C ASP A 135 23.56 -13.98 -51.91
N PHE A 136 22.71 -14.06 -50.87
CA PHE A 136 21.55 -13.18 -50.66
C PHE A 136 21.42 -12.80 -49.18
N ILE A 137 21.10 -11.54 -48.89
CA ILE A 137 20.75 -11.07 -47.54
C ILE A 137 19.41 -10.33 -47.61
N HIS A 138 18.47 -10.74 -46.78
CA HIS A 138 17.15 -10.15 -46.65
C HIS A 138 17.00 -9.43 -45.30
N THR A 139 16.22 -8.36 -45.30
CA THR A 139 15.82 -7.59 -44.10
C THR A 139 14.39 -7.12 -44.30
N ALA A 140 13.52 -7.33 -43.31
CA ALA A 140 12.16 -6.82 -43.33
C ALA A 140 11.80 -6.16 -42.00
N HIS A 141 11.17 -5.00 -42.06
CA HIS A 141 10.52 -4.33 -40.92
C HIS A 141 11.41 -4.06 -39.71
N LEU A 142 12.68 -3.69 -39.95
CA LEU A 142 13.63 -3.28 -38.90
C LEU A 142 13.51 -1.79 -38.54
N ILE A 143 12.45 -1.14 -39.02
CA ILE A 143 12.01 0.18 -38.61
C ILE A 143 11.89 0.30 -37.08
N GLY A 144 12.52 1.33 -36.50
CA GLY A 144 12.52 1.55 -35.05
C GLY A 144 13.37 0.53 -34.24
N ALA A 145 13.78 -0.59 -34.84
CA ALA A 145 14.64 -1.56 -34.17
C ALA A 145 16.09 -1.05 -34.03
N LEU A 146 16.62 -0.40 -35.07
CA LEU A 146 18.07 -0.13 -35.21
C LEU A 146 18.48 1.34 -34.96
N PRO A 147 19.67 1.57 -34.36
CA PRO A 147 20.24 2.92 -34.26
C PRO A 147 20.75 3.51 -35.58
N SER A 148 21.20 2.67 -36.51
CA SER A 148 21.67 3.09 -37.82
C SER A 148 21.46 2.01 -38.88
N TYR A 149 20.45 2.20 -39.73
CA TYR A 149 20.19 1.29 -40.84
C TYR A 149 21.27 1.38 -41.93
N LYS A 150 21.94 2.54 -42.08
CA LYS A 150 23.08 2.69 -43.01
C LYS A 150 24.28 1.85 -42.57
N ASP A 151 24.49 1.66 -41.27
CA ASP A 151 25.54 0.78 -40.75
C ASP A 151 25.21 -0.71 -40.90
N LEU A 152 23.93 -1.08 -40.81
CA LEU A 152 23.48 -2.41 -41.23
C LEU A 152 23.83 -2.66 -42.71
N LEU A 153 23.44 -1.76 -43.62
CA LEU A 153 23.75 -1.87 -45.06
C LEU A 153 25.27 -1.94 -45.34
N ARG A 154 26.09 -1.24 -44.56
CA ARG A 154 27.57 -1.30 -44.62
C ARG A 154 28.08 -2.71 -44.27
N LYS A 155 27.54 -3.35 -43.22
CA LYS A 155 27.90 -4.72 -42.84
C LYS A 155 27.35 -5.74 -43.85
N THR A 156 26.13 -5.58 -44.30
CA THR A 156 25.56 -6.36 -45.42
C THR A 156 26.48 -6.33 -46.66
N PHE A 157 27.02 -5.17 -47.04
CA PHE A 157 27.99 -5.07 -48.15
C PHE A 157 29.33 -5.79 -47.90
N LYS A 158 29.83 -5.78 -46.66
CA LYS A 158 31.04 -6.52 -46.23
C LYS A 158 30.83 -8.04 -46.37
N HIS A 159 29.69 -8.56 -45.93
CA HIS A 159 29.42 -10.00 -45.86
C HIS A 159 28.75 -10.59 -47.13
N LEU A 160 28.25 -9.76 -48.06
CA LEU A 160 27.84 -10.19 -49.40
C LEU A 160 29.04 -10.67 -50.24
N LYS A 161 28.86 -11.72 -51.03
CA LYS A 161 29.76 -12.08 -52.14
C LYS A 161 29.71 -11.06 -53.26
N ALA A 162 30.80 -10.96 -54.04
CA ALA A 162 30.82 -10.22 -55.29
C ALA A 162 29.72 -10.73 -56.25
N GLY A 163 28.79 -9.86 -56.64
CA GLY A 163 27.62 -10.23 -57.44
C GLY A 163 26.40 -10.75 -56.67
N GLY A 164 26.47 -10.93 -55.35
CA GLY A 164 25.31 -11.24 -54.50
C GLY A 164 24.35 -10.06 -54.35
N TYR A 165 23.17 -10.30 -53.78
CA TYR A 165 22.09 -9.30 -53.62
C TYR A 165 21.72 -9.05 -52.16
N VAL A 166 21.28 -7.82 -51.87
CA VAL A 166 20.48 -7.47 -50.70
C VAL A 166 19.06 -7.10 -51.13
N GLU A 167 18.07 -7.45 -50.31
CA GLU A 167 16.69 -6.96 -50.41
C GLU A 167 16.22 -6.42 -49.05
N CYS A 168 15.65 -5.20 -49.08
CA CYS A 168 15.18 -4.47 -47.91
C CYS A 168 13.70 -4.10 -48.07
N ASN A 169 12.87 -4.59 -47.15
CA ASN A 169 11.42 -4.49 -47.17
C ASN A 169 10.91 -3.64 -45.99
N GLU A 170 10.48 -2.40 -46.23
CA GLU A 170 10.20 -1.43 -45.17
C GLU A 170 8.96 -0.55 -45.44
N PHE A 171 8.18 -0.26 -44.40
CA PHE A 171 7.12 0.75 -44.46
C PHE A 171 7.68 2.13 -44.10
N ASP A 172 7.30 3.20 -44.82
CA ASP A 172 7.44 4.56 -44.27
C ASP A 172 6.26 4.81 -43.32
N PRO A 173 6.49 5.08 -42.02
CA PRO A 173 5.43 5.17 -41.03
C PRO A 173 4.60 6.46 -41.18
N LYS A 174 5.01 7.39 -42.07
CA LYS A 174 4.26 8.62 -42.30
C LYS A 174 2.96 8.30 -43.07
N PRO A 175 1.76 8.54 -42.49
CA PRO A 175 0.51 8.39 -43.22
C PRO A 175 0.41 9.42 -44.36
N LYS A 176 -0.21 9.00 -45.46
CA LYS A 176 -0.44 9.79 -46.67
C LYS A 176 -1.90 9.71 -47.11
N CYS A 177 -2.31 10.71 -47.86
CA CYS A 177 -3.65 10.87 -48.42
C CYS A 177 -3.50 11.77 -49.65
N ASP A 178 -4.05 11.37 -50.80
CA ASP A 178 -3.85 12.06 -52.08
C ASP A 178 -4.95 13.09 -52.40
N ASP A 179 -6.13 12.97 -51.77
CA ASP A 179 -7.34 13.72 -52.11
C ASP A 179 -7.76 14.74 -51.04
N GLY A 180 -6.99 14.86 -49.95
CA GLY A 180 -7.25 15.81 -48.87
C GLY A 180 -8.38 15.42 -47.92
N THR A 181 -8.86 14.17 -47.97
CA THR A 181 -9.83 13.65 -46.98
C THR A 181 -9.25 13.57 -45.56
N MET A 182 -7.93 13.40 -45.43
CA MET A 182 -7.24 13.37 -44.15
C MET A 182 -7.09 14.79 -43.55
N PRO A 183 -7.58 15.05 -42.33
CA PRO A 183 -7.41 16.34 -41.64
C PRO A 183 -5.94 16.82 -41.59
N PRO A 184 -5.70 18.14 -41.69
CA PRO A 184 -4.37 18.70 -41.52
C PRO A 184 -3.92 18.59 -40.06
N GLY A 185 -2.70 18.10 -39.83
CA GLY A 185 -2.11 18.08 -38.50
C GLY A 185 -1.74 19.48 -37.99
N ASP A 186 -1.92 19.70 -36.69
CA ASP A 186 -1.49 20.91 -35.97
C ASP A 186 -0.19 20.60 -35.19
N PRO A 187 0.90 21.38 -35.34
CA PRO A 187 2.11 21.19 -34.53
C PRO A 187 1.90 21.43 -33.02
N ASP A 188 0.90 22.23 -32.63
CA ASP A 188 0.68 22.70 -31.25
C ASP A 188 -0.47 21.96 -30.53
N SER A 189 -1.20 21.05 -31.21
CA SER A 189 -2.28 20.25 -30.61
C SER A 189 -2.40 18.85 -31.25
N PHE A 190 -3.25 17.97 -30.70
CA PHE A 190 -3.51 16.66 -31.30
C PHE A 190 -4.42 16.79 -32.53
N SER A 191 -4.08 16.07 -33.60
CA SER A 191 -4.83 16.01 -34.85
C SER A 191 -6.22 15.40 -34.65
N GLU A 192 -7.19 15.84 -35.46
CA GLU A 192 -8.49 15.17 -35.58
C GLU A 192 -8.35 13.73 -36.13
N PHE A 193 -7.20 13.40 -36.74
CA PHE A 193 -6.84 12.07 -37.20
C PHE A 193 -5.64 11.54 -36.39
N ALA A 194 -5.92 11.05 -35.19
CA ALA A 194 -4.94 10.67 -34.16
C ALA A 194 -3.87 9.65 -34.59
N LEU A 195 -4.05 8.93 -35.71
CA LEU A 195 -2.99 8.11 -36.30
C LEU A 195 -1.77 8.95 -36.73
N GLN A 196 -1.95 10.21 -37.15
CA GLN A 196 -0.84 11.13 -37.40
C GLN A 196 -0.02 11.35 -36.12
N ASP A 197 -0.69 11.69 -35.02
CA ASP A 197 -0.04 11.96 -33.73
C ASP A 197 0.67 10.71 -33.21
N TRP A 198 0.06 9.53 -33.40
CA TRP A 198 0.65 8.26 -33.00
C TRP A 198 1.99 8.02 -33.73
N CYS A 199 2.01 8.17 -35.07
CA CYS A 199 3.25 8.03 -35.84
C CYS A 199 4.31 9.07 -35.44
N ASP A 200 3.88 10.30 -35.13
CA ASP A 200 4.76 11.37 -34.66
C ASP A 200 5.33 11.10 -33.25
N LEU A 201 4.55 10.48 -32.37
CA LEU A 201 4.97 10.04 -31.04
C LEU A 201 5.98 8.87 -31.12
N GLU A 202 5.76 7.88 -31.99
CA GLU A 202 6.74 6.82 -32.26
C GLU A 202 8.08 7.40 -32.79
N ILE A 203 8.02 8.34 -33.73
CA ILE A 203 9.24 9.00 -34.23
C ILE A 203 9.94 9.80 -33.11
N ARG A 204 9.19 10.44 -32.21
CA ARG A 204 9.76 11.18 -31.06
C ARG A 204 10.34 10.25 -30.00
N SER A 205 9.71 9.12 -29.69
CA SER A 205 10.20 8.15 -28.71
C SER A 205 11.55 7.57 -29.16
N GLY A 206 11.68 7.20 -30.45
CA GLY A 206 12.94 6.75 -31.04
C GLY A 206 14.04 7.82 -31.06
N GLN A 207 13.70 9.11 -31.10
CA GLN A 207 14.69 10.19 -31.01
C GLN A 207 15.25 10.40 -29.59
N ILE A 208 14.49 10.02 -28.56
CA ILE A 208 14.88 10.20 -27.15
C ILE A 208 15.28 8.89 -26.45
N SER A 209 15.13 7.73 -27.10
CA SER A 209 15.63 6.46 -26.60
C SER A 209 17.17 6.47 -26.55
N ASP A 210 17.73 5.65 -25.67
CA ASP A 210 19.18 5.44 -25.57
C ASP A 210 19.48 3.95 -25.79
N PRO A 211 20.14 3.55 -26.91
CA PRO A 211 20.52 4.39 -28.04
C PRO A 211 19.29 4.93 -28.82
N PRO A 212 19.45 6.03 -29.61
CA PRO A 212 18.41 6.52 -30.51
C PRO A 212 18.06 5.49 -31.59
N ARG A 213 16.83 5.51 -32.11
CA ARG A 213 16.27 4.54 -33.06
C ARG A 213 15.70 5.21 -34.30
N GLN A 214 15.95 4.62 -35.47
CA GLN A 214 15.56 5.23 -36.75
C GLN A 214 14.22 4.68 -37.27
N PHE A 215 13.19 5.52 -37.23
CA PHE A 215 11.88 5.21 -37.82
C PHE A 215 11.79 5.56 -39.31
N ARG A 216 12.14 6.78 -39.70
CA ARG A 216 11.96 7.23 -41.10
C ARG A 216 13.14 6.85 -42.00
N ILE A 217 13.28 5.54 -42.21
CA ILE A 217 14.38 4.89 -42.97
C ILE A 217 14.03 4.57 -44.44
N ALA A 218 12.82 4.09 -44.74
CA ALA A 218 12.48 3.42 -46.00
C ALA A 218 12.91 4.22 -47.25
N HIS A 219 12.43 5.47 -47.39
CA HIS A 219 12.77 6.42 -48.47
C HIS A 219 14.25 6.82 -48.58
N ARG A 220 15.15 6.27 -47.76
CA ARG A 220 16.60 6.57 -47.76
C ARG A 220 17.44 5.38 -48.18
N ILE A 221 16.89 4.17 -48.15
CA ILE A 221 17.63 2.91 -48.34
C ILE A 221 18.29 2.87 -49.72
N ALA A 222 17.54 3.15 -50.80
CA ALA A 222 18.08 3.13 -52.16
C ALA A 222 19.22 4.14 -52.37
N ARG A 223 19.17 5.31 -51.72
CA ARG A 223 20.30 6.26 -51.71
C ARG A 223 21.49 5.72 -50.92
N TRP A 224 21.26 5.19 -49.72
CA TRP A 224 22.33 4.67 -48.88
C TRP A 224 23.03 3.46 -49.49
N MET A 225 22.32 2.58 -50.20
CA MET A 225 22.92 1.51 -50.99
C MET A 225 23.85 2.07 -52.09
N ARG A 226 23.41 3.08 -52.84
CA ARG A 226 24.25 3.76 -53.85
C ARG A 226 25.48 4.43 -53.22
N ASP A 227 25.32 5.13 -52.09
CA ASP A 227 26.43 5.75 -51.33
C ASP A 227 27.50 4.71 -50.90
N LEU A 228 27.08 3.47 -50.60
CA LEU A 228 27.93 2.38 -50.13
C LEU A 228 28.55 1.54 -51.26
N GLY A 229 28.21 1.83 -52.52
CA GLY A 229 28.79 1.16 -53.69
C GLY A 229 28.03 -0.07 -54.19
N PHE A 230 26.78 -0.28 -53.74
CA PHE A 230 25.88 -1.23 -54.42
C PHE A 230 25.55 -0.74 -55.84
N VAL A 231 25.45 -1.68 -56.78
CA VAL A 231 25.04 -1.47 -58.18
C VAL A 231 23.67 -2.11 -58.44
N ASP A 232 23.06 -1.81 -59.58
CA ASP A 232 21.74 -2.32 -59.96
C ASP A 232 20.68 -2.08 -58.86
N VAL A 233 20.70 -0.87 -58.26
CA VAL A 233 19.85 -0.51 -57.13
C VAL A 233 18.45 -0.08 -57.60
N GLU A 234 17.50 -1.00 -57.50
CA GLU A 234 16.09 -0.81 -57.84
C GLU A 234 15.25 -0.50 -56.59
N GLU A 235 14.25 0.37 -56.74
CA GLU A 235 13.34 0.81 -55.67
C GLU A 235 11.90 0.69 -56.19
N THR A 236 11.12 -0.20 -55.58
CA THR A 236 9.70 -0.39 -55.91
C THR A 236 8.86 0.09 -54.73
N ILE A 237 7.86 0.93 -55.00
CA ILE A 237 7.02 1.56 -53.96
C ILE A 237 5.57 1.16 -54.19
N HIS A 238 4.97 0.49 -53.21
CA HIS A 238 3.56 0.12 -53.20
C HIS A 238 2.79 1.00 -52.23
N LYS A 239 1.59 1.46 -52.62
CA LYS A 239 0.66 2.10 -51.68
C LYS A 239 -0.11 1.03 -50.94
N VAL A 240 -0.02 1.02 -49.62
CA VAL A 240 -0.72 0.08 -48.75
C VAL A 240 -1.81 0.84 -48.00
N PRO A 241 -3.10 0.65 -48.37
CA PRO A 241 -4.23 1.31 -47.71
C PRO A 241 -4.28 0.98 -46.23
N THR A 242 -4.62 1.94 -45.38
CA THR A 242 -4.77 1.71 -43.93
C THR A 242 -6.03 0.90 -43.60
N ASN A 243 -7.05 0.96 -44.46
CA ASN A 243 -8.29 0.20 -44.32
C ASN A 243 -8.93 -0.11 -45.69
N THR A 244 -10.15 -0.65 -45.65
CA THR A 244 -10.94 -1.12 -46.81
C THR A 244 -11.56 -0.04 -47.70
N TRP A 245 -11.18 1.24 -47.58
CA TRP A 245 -11.66 2.34 -48.43
C TRP A 245 -11.48 2.18 -49.96
N PRO A 246 -10.46 1.47 -50.52
CA PRO A 246 -10.27 1.42 -51.97
C PRO A 246 -11.44 0.78 -52.73
N THR A 247 -11.70 1.30 -53.93
CA THR A 247 -12.65 0.71 -54.88
C THR A 247 -12.10 -0.54 -55.57
N ASP A 248 -10.77 -0.60 -55.78
CA ASP A 248 -10.09 -1.76 -56.36
C ASP A 248 -10.14 -2.99 -55.43
N PRO A 249 -10.55 -4.18 -55.93
CA PRO A 249 -10.69 -5.38 -55.08
C PRO A 249 -9.38 -5.87 -54.45
N HIS A 250 -8.24 -5.74 -55.13
CA HIS A 250 -6.96 -6.23 -54.63
C HIS A 250 -6.42 -5.30 -53.53
N LEU A 251 -6.45 -3.98 -53.76
CA LEU A 251 -6.11 -2.98 -52.75
C LEU A 251 -7.08 -3.00 -51.57
N ARG A 252 -8.37 -3.32 -51.77
CA ARG A 252 -9.31 -3.51 -50.66
C ARG A 252 -8.95 -4.71 -49.79
N THR A 253 -8.57 -5.84 -50.39
CA THR A 253 -8.10 -7.02 -49.64
C THR A 253 -6.84 -6.69 -48.84
N ILE A 254 -5.84 -6.04 -49.46
CA ILE A 254 -4.64 -5.54 -48.77
C ILE A 254 -5.02 -4.58 -47.63
N GLY A 255 -5.96 -3.66 -47.87
CA GLY A 255 -6.48 -2.74 -46.86
C GLY A 255 -7.15 -3.44 -45.68
N SER A 256 -7.84 -4.57 -45.90
CA SER A 256 -8.43 -5.37 -44.83
C SER A 256 -7.37 -6.05 -43.94
N TRP A 257 -6.31 -6.59 -44.54
CA TRP A 257 -5.18 -7.15 -43.81
C TRP A 257 -4.38 -6.08 -43.06
N SER A 258 -4.19 -4.91 -43.69
CA SER A 258 -3.54 -3.74 -43.08
C SER A 258 -4.33 -3.21 -41.88
N GLU A 259 -5.66 -3.10 -41.99
CA GLU A 259 -6.55 -2.70 -40.88
C GLU A 259 -6.39 -3.64 -39.68
N ALA A 260 -6.46 -4.95 -39.90
CA ALA A 260 -6.26 -5.95 -38.85
C ALA A 260 -4.85 -5.89 -38.24
N ASN A 261 -3.82 -5.82 -39.08
CA ASN A 261 -2.41 -5.72 -38.66
C ASN A 261 -2.17 -4.49 -37.77
N TRP A 262 -2.70 -3.32 -38.14
CA TRP A 262 -2.64 -2.12 -37.31
C TRP A 262 -3.35 -2.31 -35.97
N LEU A 263 -4.59 -2.80 -35.97
CA LEU A 263 -5.41 -2.89 -34.75
C LEU A 263 -4.84 -3.86 -33.71
N GLU A 264 -4.25 -4.99 -34.14
CA GLU A 264 -3.56 -5.94 -33.25
C GLU A 264 -2.22 -5.39 -32.75
N ALA A 265 -1.49 -4.64 -33.60
CA ALA A 265 -0.19 -4.07 -33.26
C ALA A 265 -0.25 -2.97 -32.19
N LEU A 266 -1.25 -2.06 -32.28
CA LEU A 266 -1.21 -0.75 -31.62
C LEU A 266 -0.78 -0.78 -30.15
N SER A 267 -1.37 -1.63 -29.32
CA SER A 267 -1.01 -1.69 -27.89
C SER A 267 0.42 -2.18 -27.69
N GLY A 268 0.84 -3.22 -28.41
CA GLY A 268 2.20 -3.77 -28.35
C GLY A 268 3.26 -2.75 -28.80
N TRP A 269 2.99 -2.05 -29.90
CA TRP A 269 3.89 -1.01 -30.41
C TRP A 269 3.92 0.24 -29.53
N SER A 270 2.82 0.61 -28.85
CA SER A 270 2.78 1.86 -28.08
C SER A 270 3.36 1.77 -26.68
N TYR A 271 3.27 0.62 -26.00
CA TYR A 271 3.50 0.57 -24.55
C TYR A 271 4.89 1.03 -24.13
N LYS A 272 5.97 0.42 -24.63
CA LYS A 272 7.33 0.86 -24.28
C LYS A 272 7.68 2.22 -24.91
N PRO A 273 7.49 2.47 -26.21
CA PRO A 273 7.76 3.76 -26.85
C PRO A 273 7.11 4.98 -26.18
N LEU A 274 5.80 4.94 -25.88
CA LEU A 274 5.14 6.08 -25.21
C LEU A 274 5.47 6.15 -23.72
N SER A 275 5.80 5.05 -23.05
CA SER A 275 6.35 5.09 -21.68
C SER A 275 7.72 5.78 -21.60
N ILE A 276 8.57 5.69 -22.64
CA ILE A 276 9.82 6.48 -22.73
C ILE A 276 9.51 7.99 -22.82
N LEU A 277 8.40 8.38 -23.45
CA LEU A 277 7.89 9.75 -23.47
C LEU A 277 7.23 10.17 -22.14
N GLY A 278 7.19 9.29 -21.13
CA GLY A 278 6.65 9.55 -19.80
C GLY A 278 5.15 9.30 -19.64
N TRP A 279 4.50 8.63 -20.61
CA TRP A 279 3.07 8.31 -20.55
C TRP A 279 2.82 7.06 -19.71
N SER A 280 1.76 7.08 -18.90
CA SER A 280 1.28 5.89 -18.18
C SER A 280 0.43 4.99 -19.09
N LYS A 281 0.42 3.67 -18.81
CA LYS A 281 -0.40 2.71 -19.56
C LYS A 281 -1.89 3.14 -19.72
N PRO A 282 -2.58 3.68 -18.70
CA PRO A 282 -3.95 4.16 -18.86
C PRO A 282 -4.08 5.34 -19.83
N GLU A 283 -3.12 6.27 -19.85
CA GLU A 283 -3.12 7.41 -20.80
C GLU A 283 -2.89 6.92 -22.23
N ILE A 284 -1.98 5.95 -22.42
CA ILE A 284 -1.73 5.28 -23.70
C ILE A 284 -3.02 4.61 -24.19
N GLU A 285 -3.67 3.76 -23.40
CA GLU A 285 -4.90 3.07 -23.85
C GLU A 285 -6.07 4.03 -24.11
N VAL A 286 -6.18 5.15 -23.39
CA VAL A 286 -7.17 6.19 -23.69
C VAL A 286 -6.89 6.84 -25.06
N PHE A 287 -5.65 7.22 -25.34
CA PHE A 287 -5.26 7.78 -26.64
C PHE A 287 -5.45 6.77 -27.78
N LEU A 288 -5.12 5.50 -27.56
CA LEU A 288 -5.33 4.43 -28.54
C LEU A 288 -6.81 4.17 -28.87
N VAL A 289 -7.79 4.67 -28.11
CA VAL A 289 -9.19 4.64 -28.53
C VAL A 289 -9.40 5.51 -29.78
N ASP A 290 -8.79 6.69 -29.84
CA ASP A 290 -8.95 7.63 -30.95
C ASP A 290 -8.06 7.27 -32.15
N VAL A 291 -6.90 6.65 -31.90
CA VAL A 291 -6.06 6.06 -32.96
C VAL A 291 -6.80 4.91 -33.66
N ARG A 292 -7.44 3.99 -32.92
CA ARG A 292 -8.26 2.89 -33.49
C ARG A 292 -9.41 3.44 -34.34
N LYS A 293 -10.13 4.46 -33.88
CA LYS A 293 -11.17 5.15 -34.68
C LYS A 293 -10.60 5.74 -35.97
N SER A 294 -9.40 6.30 -35.93
CA SER A 294 -8.73 6.89 -37.10
C SER A 294 -8.41 5.82 -38.14
N ILE A 295 -7.83 4.68 -37.74
CA ILE A 295 -7.54 3.53 -38.61
C ILE A 295 -8.82 3.00 -39.27
N GLN A 296 -9.90 2.85 -38.50
CA GLN A 296 -11.18 2.32 -38.97
C GLN A 296 -12.02 3.32 -39.79
N ASN A 297 -11.61 4.58 -39.88
CA ASN A 297 -12.36 5.61 -40.61
C ASN A 297 -12.17 5.46 -42.13
N ARG A 298 -13.21 5.00 -42.82
CA ARG A 298 -13.23 4.79 -44.27
C ARG A 298 -13.48 6.06 -45.08
N ASP A 299 -13.94 7.14 -44.44
CA ASP A 299 -14.12 8.46 -45.07
C ASP A 299 -12.78 9.19 -45.25
N VAL A 300 -11.70 8.68 -44.64
CA VAL A 300 -10.33 9.17 -44.80
C VAL A 300 -9.52 8.16 -45.61
N HIS A 301 -9.11 8.54 -46.81
CA HIS A 301 -8.38 7.68 -47.75
C HIS A 301 -6.87 7.62 -47.41
N CYS A 302 -6.58 7.16 -46.19
CA CYS A 302 -5.23 7.03 -45.65
C CYS A 302 -4.52 5.79 -46.20
N TYR A 303 -3.23 5.93 -46.51
CA TYR A 303 -2.33 4.85 -46.89
C TYR A 303 -0.90 5.11 -46.39
N THR A 304 -0.08 4.06 -46.37
CA THR A 304 1.38 4.15 -46.15
C THR A 304 2.13 3.65 -47.38
N ASP A 305 3.36 4.11 -47.57
CA ASP A 305 4.24 3.58 -48.63
C ASP A 305 5.00 2.35 -48.10
N TYR A 306 4.94 1.24 -48.83
CA TYR A 306 5.80 0.07 -48.65
C TYR A 306 6.89 0.09 -49.72
N TYR A 307 8.15 0.06 -49.28
CA TYR A 307 9.34 0.08 -50.13
C TYR A 307 9.95 -1.32 -50.17
N VAL A 308 10.16 -1.84 -51.39
CA VAL A 308 11.08 -2.94 -51.66
C VAL A 308 12.29 -2.37 -52.38
N VAL A 309 13.46 -2.44 -51.75
CA VAL A 309 14.72 -1.95 -52.33
C VAL A 309 15.68 -3.09 -52.49
N THR A 310 16.14 -3.33 -53.72
CA THR A 310 17.16 -4.33 -54.02
C THR A 310 18.47 -3.66 -54.41
N GLY A 311 19.59 -4.34 -54.16
CA GLY A 311 20.90 -3.85 -54.57
C GLY A 311 21.90 -4.99 -54.70
N ARG A 312 22.77 -4.95 -55.72
CA ARG A 312 23.78 -5.97 -55.97
C ARG A 312 25.16 -5.49 -55.56
N LYS A 313 25.99 -6.34 -54.94
CA LYS A 313 27.42 -6.03 -54.81
C LYS A 313 28.11 -6.11 -56.18
N PRO A 314 29.03 -5.20 -56.55
CA PRO A 314 29.78 -5.29 -57.80
C PRO A 314 30.43 -6.67 -57.99
N ARG A 315 30.52 -7.12 -59.25
CA ARG A 315 31.34 -8.31 -59.58
C ARG A 315 32.81 -7.89 -59.59
N SER A 316 33.71 -8.80 -59.22
CA SER A 316 35.16 -8.62 -59.25
C SER A 316 35.64 -7.90 -60.51
N ASP A 317 35.13 -8.33 -61.66
CA ASP A 317 35.59 -7.92 -63.00
C ASP A 317 35.19 -6.48 -63.35
N LEU A 318 34.13 -5.96 -62.69
CA LEU A 318 33.67 -4.57 -62.85
C LEU A 318 34.44 -3.59 -61.96
N SER A 319 35.13 -4.05 -60.90
CA SER A 319 35.96 -3.19 -60.05
C SER A 319 37.11 -2.54 -60.83
N ILE A 320 37.69 -3.29 -61.78
CA ILE A 320 38.77 -2.84 -62.66
C ILE A 320 38.25 -1.81 -63.68
N ALA A 321 37.03 -1.99 -64.20
CA ALA A 321 36.41 -1.05 -65.13
C ALA A 321 35.97 0.26 -64.46
N ALA A 322 35.42 0.20 -63.24
CA ALA A 322 35.02 1.38 -62.48
C ALA A 322 36.23 2.24 -62.06
N ALA A 323 37.36 1.61 -61.72
CA ALA A 323 38.62 2.29 -61.42
C ALA A 323 39.21 3.05 -62.63
N CYS A 324 38.90 2.62 -63.86
CA CYS A 324 39.39 3.28 -65.08
C CYS A 324 38.56 4.51 -65.51
N ASN A 325 37.28 4.60 -65.14
CA ASN A 325 36.37 5.66 -65.62
C ASN A 325 36.21 6.86 -64.67
N SER A 326 36.77 6.82 -63.45
CA SER A 326 36.86 8.01 -62.56
C SER A 326 38.14 8.83 -62.77
N CYS A 327 39.00 8.43 -63.71
CA CYS A 327 40.33 8.98 -63.90
C CYS A 327 40.43 9.91 -65.14
N LEU A 328 39.59 10.95 -65.23
CA LEU A 328 39.79 12.12 -66.10
C LEU A 328 38.79 13.26 -65.75
N MET A 329 39.30 14.51 -65.71
CA MET A 329 38.63 15.75 -65.24
C MET A 329 38.41 15.81 -63.70
N SER A 330 38.96 16.75 -62.94
CA SER A 330 39.81 17.92 -63.25
C SER A 330 40.69 18.28 -62.04
N PHE A 331 42.03 18.23 -62.19
CA PHE A 331 42.97 18.70 -61.16
C PHE A 331 43.33 20.17 -61.37
N GLY A 332 42.80 21.04 -60.50
CA GLY A 332 43.03 22.49 -60.47
C GLY A 332 44.11 22.97 -59.49
N ARG A 333 45.33 22.40 -59.56
CA ARG A 333 46.63 22.90 -59.04
C ARG A 333 46.81 23.31 -57.54
N TYR A 334 47.96 22.88 -57.03
CA TYR A 334 48.68 23.24 -55.78
C TYR A 334 48.20 22.62 -54.44
N ALA A 335 49.06 22.03 -53.60
CA ALA A 335 50.38 21.39 -53.81
C ALA A 335 50.76 20.52 -52.57
N TYR A 336 51.41 19.37 -52.83
CA TYR A 336 52.51 18.69 -52.09
C TYR A 336 52.72 18.93 -50.57
N ARG A 337 53.16 17.99 -49.70
CA ARG A 337 53.84 16.67 -49.73
C ARG A 337 53.84 16.20 -48.24
N HIS A 338 53.87 14.96 -47.76
CA HIS A 338 54.46 13.68 -48.21
C HIS A 338 53.67 12.48 -47.63
N THR A 339 53.89 11.31 -48.21
CA THR A 339 53.47 9.97 -47.76
C THR A 339 54.21 9.48 -46.50
N ILE A 340 53.54 8.69 -45.64
CA ILE A 340 54.00 7.38 -45.09
C ILE A 340 52.81 6.69 -44.38
N GLN A 341 52.66 5.39 -44.63
CA GLN A 341 51.97 4.39 -43.78
C GLN A 341 53.00 3.27 -43.51
N PRO A 342 52.79 2.35 -42.54
CA PRO A 342 51.87 2.36 -41.39
C PRO A 342 52.54 1.95 -40.05
N SER A 343 51.91 2.21 -38.88
CA SER A 343 51.94 1.32 -37.70
C SER A 343 51.19 1.89 -36.48
N SER A 344 50.35 1.06 -35.87
CA SER A 344 50.02 0.95 -34.42
C SER A 344 50.02 2.18 -33.48
N ASN A 345 48.98 2.19 -32.62
CA ASN A 345 48.82 2.87 -31.33
C ASN A 345 48.24 4.29 -31.33
N VAL A 346 46.97 4.33 -30.87
CA VAL A 346 46.32 5.34 -30.01
C VAL A 346 47.15 6.58 -29.67
N LEU A 347 46.69 7.75 -30.13
CA LEU A 347 46.91 9.04 -29.47
C LEU A 347 45.79 10.02 -29.87
N ILE A 348 45.41 10.90 -28.95
CA ILE A 348 44.27 11.83 -29.06
C ILE A 348 44.74 13.13 -29.73
N ASP A 349 44.08 13.54 -30.82
CA ASP A 349 44.29 14.86 -31.42
C ASP A 349 43.68 15.96 -30.55
N HIS A 350 44.53 16.76 -29.91
CA HIS A 350 44.11 17.96 -29.18
C HIS A 350 44.15 19.20 -30.09
N VAL A 351 42.99 19.84 -30.30
CA VAL A 351 42.91 21.14 -30.98
C VAL A 351 43.31 22.25 -30.01
N TRP A 352 44.42 22.95 -30.30
CA TRP A 352 44.87 24.07 -29.48
C TRP A 352 44.12 25.36 -29.84
N VAL A 353 43.28 25.84 -28.92
CA VAL A 353 42.56 27.12 -29.04
C VAL A 353 43.37 28.18 -28.31
N SER A 354 43.72 29.29 -28.97
CA SER A 354 44.52 30.34 -28.32
C SER A 354 43.72 31.11 -27.25
N GLU A 355 44.41 31.49 -26.16
CA GLU A 355 43.90 32.38 -25.10
C GLU A 355 43.28 33.67 -25.65
N ASP A 356 43.83 34.22 -26.75
CA ASP A 356 43.27 35.40 -27.42
C ASP A 356 41.93 35.10 -28.11
N LEU A 357 41.79 33.95 -28.78
CA LEU A 357 40.52 33.57 -29.39
C LEU A 357 39.46 33.25 -28.32
N LEU A 358 39.86 32.57 -27.25
CA LEU A 358 38.99 32.26 -26.11
C LEU A 358 38.54 33.55 -25.40
N SER A 359 39.46 34.46 -25.08
CA SER A 359 39.16 35.72 -24.40
C SER A 359 38.38 36.70 -25.29
N SER A 360 38.65 36.75 -26.60
CA SER A 360 37.85 37.52 -27.58
C SER A 360 36.40 37.02 -27.62
N THR A 361 36.21 35.70 -27.69
CA THR A 361 34.88 35.09 -27.72
C THR A 361 34.14 35.31 -26.40
N PHE A 362 34.83 35.14 -25.26
CA PHE A 362 34.26 35.39 -23.94
C PHE A 362 33.88 36.86 -23.71
N ARG A 363 34.71 37.83 -24.13
CA ARG A 363 34.38 39.27 -24.05
C ARG A 363 33.18 39.64 -24.92
N ARG A 364 33.05 39.06 -26.13
CA ARG A 364 31.87 39.24 -27.00
C ARG A 364 30.60 38.68 -26.36
N PHE A 365 30.69 37.57 -25.63
CA PHE A 365 29.57 36.96 -24.93
C PHE A 365 29.18 37.71 -23.65
N ALA A 366 30.16 38.19 -22.87
CA ALA A 366 29.95 38.81 -21.56
C ALA A 366 29.45 40.27 -21.62
N ASN A 367 29.87 41.05 -22.63
CA ASN A 367 29.65 42.50 -22.66
C ASN A 367 28.57 42.97 -23.66
N GLY A 368 27.80 42.06 -24.27
CA GLY A 368 26.72 42.40 -25.20
C GLY A 368 25.44 42.87 -24.48
N GLN A 369 25.17 44.18 -24.43
CA GLN A 369 23.92 44.71 -23.88
C GLN A 369 22.69 44.53 -24.81
N ARG A 370 21.53 44.42 -24.18
CA ARG A 370 20.18 44.21 -24.72
C ARG A 370 19.77 45.08 -25.94
N ARG A 371 19.19 44.43 -26.96
CA ARG A 371 18.02 44.85 -27.79
C ARG A 371 17.33 43.55 -28.26
N HIS A 372 16.02 43.38 -28.38
CA HIS A 372 14.84 44.22 -28.11
C HIS A 372 13.73 43.41 -27.39
N GLU A 373 12.68 44.12 -27.01
CA GLU A 373 11.56 43.77 -26.13
C GLU A 373 10.80 42.46 -26.44
N SER A 374 11.00 41.45 -25.59
CA SER A 374 10.01 40.41 -25.30
C SER A 374 10.07 40.03 -23.82
N ARG A 375 8.90 39.87 -23.18
CA ARG A 375 8.79 39.46 -21.75
C ARG A 375 8.68 37.95 -21.56
N VAL A 376 8.93 37.15 -22.60
CA VAL A 376 8.95 35.68 -22.51
C VAL A 376 10.40 35.19 -22.35
N PRO A 377 10.76 34.48 -21.25
CA PRO A 377 12.08 33.89 -21.12
C PRO A 377 12.26 32.74 -22.12
N GLY A 378 13.34 32.77 -22.91
CA GLY A 378 13.62 31.75 -23.91
C GLY A 378 13.81 30.33 -23.33
N PRO A 379 13.78 29.27 -24.15
CA PRO A 379 13.62 27.89 -23.68
C PRO A 379 14.62 27.42 -22.62
N LEU A 380 15.87 27.89 -22.69
CA LEU A 380 16.92 27.58 -21.71
C LEU A 380 16.71 28.29 -20.37
N GLU A 381 16.26 29.54 -20.36
CA GLU A 381 15.92 30.30 -19.16
C GLU A 381 14.60 29.79 -18.53
N ALA A 382 13.64 29.37 -19.37
CA ALA A 382 12.45 28.64 -18.94
C ALA A 382 12.82 27.30 -18.29
N ARG A 383 13.69 26.49 -18.91
CA ARG A 383 14.24 25.25 -18.29
C ARG A 383 15.02 25.55 -17.01
N ARG A 384 15.82 26.62 -16.93
CA ARG A 384 16.53 27.01 -15.70
C ARG A 384 15.57 27.39 -14.57
N ARG A 385 14.47 28.08 -14.87
CA ARG A 385 13.41 28.42 -13.93
C ARG A 385 12.56 27.20 -13.54
N LEU A 386 12.30 26.28 -14.46
CA LEU A 386 11.63 25.00 -14.19
C LEU A 386 12.49 24.11 -13.30
N ALA A 387 13.79 24.03 -13.55
CA ALA A 387 14.76 23.32 -12.71
C ALA A 387 14.89 23.95 -11.32
N LYS A 388 14.93 25.30 -11.22
CA LYS A 388 14.82 25.98 -9.93
C LYS A 388 13.52 25.63 -9.21
N ARG A 389 12.36 25.64 -9.89
CA ARG A 389 11.06 25.29 -9.29
C ARG A 389 10.98 23.82 -8.84
N ARG A 390 11.50 22.87 -9.63
CA ARG A 390 11.59 21.45 -9.23
C ARG A 390 12.50 21.25 -8.02
N ASN A 391 13.63 21.95 -7.97
CA ASN A 391 14.58 21.82 -6.85
C ASN A 391 14.16 22.60 -5.59
N THR A 392 13.25 23.57 -5.69
CA THR A 392 12.62 24.22 -4.51
C THR A 392 11.37 23.48 -4.01
N ALA A 393 10.87 22.47 -4.71
CA ALA A 393 9.67 21.72 -4.31
C ALA A 393 9.91 20.62 -3.26
N PHE A 394 11.17 20.30 -2.97
CA PHE A 394 11.58 19.34 -1.92
C PHE A 394 12.18 19.99 -0.68
N ALA A 395 12.15 21.33 -0.58
CA ALA A 395 12.57 22.07 0.60
C ALA A 395 11.34 22.50 1.42
N GLY A 396 10.80 21.56 2.21
CA GLY A 396 9.79 21.86 3.23
C GLY A 396 10.39 22.73 4.35
N ILE A 397 9.60 23.69 4.83
CA ILE A 397 10.01 24.68 5.84
C ILE A 397 10.35 24.02 7.18
N ALA A 398 11.57 24.24 7.69
CA ALA A 398 11.84 24.40 9.13
C ALA A 398 13.24 25.01 9.39
N GLY A 399 13.30 26.03 10.25
CA GLY A 399 14.48 26.34 11.08
C GLY A 399 15.64 27.14 10.44
N SER A 400 16.05 28.21 11.11
CA SER A 400 17.13 29.10 10.70
C SER A 400 18.50 28.77 11.35
N GLY A 401 19.32 27.94 10.68
CA GLY A 401 20.80 27.83 10.80
C GLY A 401 21.42 27.57 12.19
N PRO A 402 22.78 27.66 12.33
CA PRO A 402 23.82 27.59 11.29
C PRO A 402 25.06 26.71 11.63
N LEU A 403 25.72 26.11 10.60
CA LEU A 403 27.15 25.64 10.56
C LEU A 403 27.57 24.54 11.59
N ASP A 404 28.56 23.65 11.40
CA ASP A 404 29.42 23.18 10.29
C ASP A 404 29.91 21.77 10.71
N ASP A 405 30.11 20.80 9.79
CA ASP A 405 31.05 19.68 10.04
C ASP A 405 31.59 19.03 8.75
N VAL A 406 32.84 18.58 8.83
CA VAL A 406 33.78 18.21 7.76
C VAL A 406 33.57 16.77 7.22
N ALA A 407 32.69 15.99 7.86
CA ALA A 407 32.47 14.57 7.57
C ALA A 407 31.98 14.24 6.13
N CYS A 408 31.48 15.23 5.38
CA CYS A 408 31.00 15.06 4.00
C CYS A 408 32.11 14.83 2.95
N LEU A 409 33.39 14.83 3.33
CA LEU A 409 34.53 14.64 2.42
C LEU A 409 34.78 13.20 1.93
N PHE A 410 34.21 12.17 2.58
CA PHE A 410 34.50 10.76 2.29
C PHE A 410 33.25 10.00 1.81
N GLY A 411 32.93 10.15 0.52
CA GLY A 411 31.69 9.66 -0.09
C GLY A 411 31.44 8.14 0.00
N ARG A 412 30.17 7.82 0.27
CA ARG A 412 29.37 6.57 0.12
C ARG A 412 29.93 5.15 0.39
N ASN A 413 31.22 4.86 0.29
CA ASN A 413 31.78 3.50 0.48
C ASN A 413 32.76 3.37 1.68
N GLY A 414 32.94 4.41 2.49
CA GLY A 414 33.93 4.44 3.58
C GLY A 414 33.60 3.63 4.86
N ARG A 415 32.69 2.64 4.83
CA ARG A 415 32.18 1.93 6.03
C ARG A 415 32.54 0.45 6.16
N GLU A 416 33.36 -0.11 5.27
CA GLU A 416 33.70 -1.55 5.28
C GLU A 416 35.10 -1.89 5.82
N HIS A 417 35.83 -0.91 6.36
CA HIS A 417 37.12 -1.16 7.02
C HIS A 417 37.05 -0.87 8.53
N MET A 418 37.64 -1.80 9.30
CA MET A 418 37.80 -1.82 10.77
C MET A 418 36.54 -2.18 11.59
N LYS A 419 36.28 -3.50 11.67
CA LYS A 419 35.73 -4.15 12.89
C LYS A 419 36.88 -4.42 13.89
N TRP A 420 36.55 -5.09 15.01
CA TRP A 420 37.35 -5.34 16.24
C TRP A 420 37.37 -4.13 17.20
N SER A 421 37.23 -4.26 18.53
CA SER A 421 36.71 -5.33 19.39
C SER A 421 36.51 -4.78 20.83
N ASP A 422 35.56 -5.34 21.58
CA ASP A 422 35.42 -5.39 23.05
C ASP A 422 35.66 -4.20 24.01
N SER A 423 34.72 -4.11 24.97
CA SER A 423 34.91 -3.81 26.40
C SER A 423 35.18 -2.38 26.91
N GLN A 424 34.23 -1.93 27.74
CA GLN A 424 34.33 -1.30 29.07
C GLN A 424 35.18 -0.03 29.38
N LEU A 425 34.57 0.76 30.29
CA LEU A 425 35.16 1.71 31.27
C LEU A 425 35.75 3.06 30.80
N GLY A 426 35.11 4.14 31.26
CA GLY A 426 35.62 4.83 32.47
C GLY A 426 36.56 6.04 32.36
N ARG A 427 35.96 7.25 32.36
CA ARG A 427 36.39 8.50 33.03
C ARG A 427 37.68 9.25 32.62
N THR A 428 37.59 10.60 32.78
CA THR A 428 38.65 11.61 33.02
C THR A 428 39.64 11.91 31.87
N THR A 429 40.10 13.14 31.59
CA THR A 429 40.08 14.42 32.36
C THR A 429 40.16 15.68 31.44
N THR A 430 39.92 16.86 32.04
CA THR A 430 40.23 18.25 31.59
C THR A 430 41.76 18.53 31.54
N PRO A 431 42.33 19.75 31.30
CA PRO A 431 41.79 21.14 31.25
C PRO A 431 42.24 21.93 29.97
N GLU A 432 42.29 23.27 29.79
CA GLU A 432 42.27 24.50 30.63
C GLU A 432 41.48 25.68 29.97
N THR A 433 41.43 26.83 30.67
CA THR A 433 41.14 28.20 30.14
C THR A 433 42.36 29.11 30.45
N PRO A 434 42.42 30.39 29.99
CA PRO A 434 42.14 31.46 30.98
C PRO A 434 41.72 32.88 30.46
N ASN A 435 41.11 33.64 31.40
CA ASN A 435 41.24 35.10 31.67
C ASN A 435 40.44 36.17 30.85
N SER A 436 40.00 37.29 31.46
CA SER A 436 39.87 37.65 32.89
C SER A 436 38.93 38.85 33.17
N GLU A 437 38.60 39.04 34.47
CA GLU A 437 38.58 40.33 35.24
C GLU A 437 37.41 41.35 35.13
N PHE A 438 37.03 42.16 36.15
CA PHE A 438 37.52 42.46 37.53
C PHE A 438 36.33 42.45 38.55
N TYR A 439 36.33 41.66 39.67
CA TYR A 439 36.62 42.05 41.09
C TYR A 439 35.53 42.85 41.88
N ARG A 440 35.34 42.84 43.23
CA ARG A 440 35.95 42.22 44.46
C ARG A 440 34.87 42.29 45.59
N PHE A 441 34.57 41.29 46.43
CA PHE A 441 35.16 40.90 47.75
C PHE A 441 34.32 39.70 48.30
N SER A 442 34.91 38.52 48.59
CA SER A 442 35.22 37.94 49.94
C SER A 442 34.05 37.86 50.95
N SER A 443 33.87 36.82 51.79
CA SER A 443 34.87 35.89 52.36
C SER A 443 34.24 34.56 52.88
N SER A 444 34.91 33.43 52.64
CA SER A 444 35.56 32.53 53.65
C SER A 444 34.69 31.64 54.54
N SER A 445 35.05 30.35 54.57
CA SER A 445 34.62 29.37 55.57
C SER A 445 35.30 29.56 56.94
N SER A 446 34.62 29.04 57.97
CA SER A 446 35.18 28.48 59.23
C SER A 446 36.16 29.29 60.07
N ALA A 447 35.77 29.56 61.32
CA ALA A 447 36.69 29.59 62.44
C ALA A 447 36.42 28.40 63.38
N SER A 448 37.49 27.70 63.74
CA SER A 448 37.63 26.72 64.84
C SER A 448 37.23 27.32 66.22
N PRO A 449 37.06 26.55 67.33
CA PRO A 449 37.75 25.28 67.55
C PRO A 449 37.06 24.12 68.32
N LEU A 450 37.66 22.93 68.08
CA LEU A 450 38.01 21.85 69.01
C LEU A 450 38.18 22.29 70.49
N PRO A 451 38.06 21.41 71.51
CA PRO A 451 38.61 20.02 71.56
C PRO A 451 37.68 18.97 72.26
N PHE A 452 37.97 17.67 72.45
CA PHE A 452 39.10 16.76 72.14
C PHE A 452 38.61 15.28 72.21
N TYR A 453 39.17 14.38 71.39
CA TYR A 453 39.37 12.90 71.60
C TYR A 453 38.14 11.99 71.91
N SER A 454 38.04 10.74 71.44
CA SER A 454 38.92 9.95 70.54
C SER A 454 38.19 8.73 69.93
N GLU A 455 38.49 8.47 68.65
CA GLU A 455 38.65 7.19 67.95
C GLU A 455 37.72 5.99 68.21
N ASN A 456 36.99 5.65 67.13
CA ASN A 456 37.02 4.35 66.42
C ASN A 456 37.18 3.05 67.22
N VAL A 457 36.19 2.16 67.08
CA VAL A 457 36.46 0.72 66.90
C VAL A 457 35.46 0.13 65.91
N ASP A 458 35.98 -0.40 64.81
CA ASP A 458 35.41 -1.48 64.01
C ASP A 458 36.51 -2.56 63.95
N PRO A 459 36.22 -3.86 64.22
CA PRO A 459 37.13 -4.87 63.72
C PRO A 459 36.48 -6.23 63.40
N SER A 460 36.84 -6.74 62.23
CA SER A 460 37.06 -8.18 62.06
C SER A 460 38.45 -8.42 61.49
N GLU A 461 39.40 -8.89 62.32
CA GLU A 461 40.26 -10.05 61.98
C GLU A 461 41.22 -10.49 63.12
N SER A 462 41.18 -11.79 63.41
CA SER A 462 42.34 -12.70 63.62
C SER A 462 43.33 -12.57 64.80
N PHE A 463 43.27 -13.58 65.69
CA PHE A 463 44.37 -14.29 66.39
C PHE A 463 45.33 -13.59 67.37
N GLY A 464 45.32 -14.06 68.63
CA GLY A 464 46.44 -13.92 69.59
C GLY A 464 46.08 -14.32 71.04
N GLN A 465 46.61 -15.43 71.56
CA GLN A 465 46.39 -15.87 72.96
C GLN A 465 47.27 -15.11 73.97
N ARG A 466 46.74 -14.76 75.16
CA ARG A 466 47.10 -15.42 76.45
C ARG A 466 46.43 -14.81 77.70
N ASP A 467 45.75 -15.70 78.43
CA ASP A 467 45.57 -15.84 79.89
C ASP A 467 45.41 -14.67 80.90
N SER A 468 44.41 -14.93 81.77
CA SER A 468 44.33 -14.67 83.22
C SER A 468 43.66 -13.39 83.74
N GLY A 469 42.59 -13.56 84.55
CA GLY A 469 41.99 -12.50 85.38
C GLY A 469 40.45 -12.36 85.32
N ALA A 470 39.71 -13.28 85.93
CA ALA A 470 38.28 -13.08 86.28
C ALA A 470 38.17 -12.31 87.64
N PRO A 471 36.99 -11.80 88.09
CA PRO A 471 35.63 -12.07 87.59
C PRO A 471 34.62 -10.88 87.52
N ALA A 472 33.37 -11.20 87.14
CA ALA A 472 32.08 -10.57 87.52
C ALA A 472 31.17 -9.94 86.41
N GLY A 473 30.59 -10.79 85.56
CA GLY A 473 29.12 -10.88 85.44
C GLY A 473 28.30 -9.78 84.74
N LYS A 474 28.23 -9.81 83.40
CA LYS A 474 27.03 -9.34 82.65
C LYS A 474 26.09 -10.53 82.40
N ARG A 475 25.07 -10.71 83.24
CA ARG A 475 23.94 -11.63 82.94
C ARG A 475 23.14 -11.07 81.76
N SER A 476 22.61 -11.95 80.91
CA SER A 476 21.59 -11.57 79.92
C SER A 476 20.38 -10.97 80.65
N ARG A 477 19.92 -9.79 80.21
CA ARG A 477 18.89 -9.01 80.92
C ARG A 477 17.45 -9.49 80.66
N LYS A 478 17.22 -10.22 79.57
CA LYS A 478 15.87 -10.66 79.15
C LYS A 478 15.22 -11.69 80.11
N PRO A 479 15.92 -12.73 80.61
CA PRO A 479 15.34 -13.66 81.60
C PRO A 479 15.01 -13.00 82.94
N THR A 480 15.87 -12.08 83.41
CA THR A 480 15.68 -11.40 84.71
C THR A 480 14.48 -10.45 84.69
N LEU A 481 14.17 -9.84 83.54
CA LEU A 481 12.94 -9.07 83.37
C LEU A 481 11.70 -9.98 83.42
N GLN A 482 11.70 -11.11 82.69
CA GLN A 482 10.60 -12.08 82.72
C GLN A 482 10.35 -12.67 84.12
N GLU A 483 11.39 -12.89 84.92
CA GLU A 483 11.24 -13.31 86.32
C GLU A 483 10.64 -12.20 87.21
N SER A 484 11.08 -10.95 87.04
CA SER A 484 10.59 -9.80 87.83
C SER A 484 9.14 -9.39 87.49
N LEU A 485 8.66 -9.68 86.28
CA LEU A 485 7.28 -9.45 85.85
C LEU A 485 6.29 -10.49 86.43
N ARG A 486 6.76 -11.65 86.91
CA ARG A 486 5.86 -12.70 87.45
C ARG A 486 5.08 -12.18 88.66
N GLY A 487 3.75 -12.24 88.56
CA GLY A 487 2.83 -11.82 89.62
C GLY A 487 2.52 -10.32 89.66
N ARG A 488 2.97 -9.55 88.66
CA ARG A 488 2.55 -8.16 88.42
C ARG A 488 1.53 -8.12 87.29
N TYR A 489 0.47 -7.34 87.48
CA TYR A 489 -0.71 -7.30 86.58
C TYR A 489 -1.14 -5.88 86.21
N THR A 490 -0.61 -4.85 86.87
CA THR A 490 -0.91 -3.44 86.55
C THR A 490 0.30 -2.71 85.99
N VAL A 491 0.07 -1.68 85.17
CA VAL A 491 1.11 -0.84 84.59
C VAL A 491 1.93 -0.13 85.67
N SER A 492 1.32 0.24 86.81
CA SER A 492 2.05 0.84 87.94
C SER A 492 3.08 -0.12 88.54
N GLU A 493 2.69 -1.37 88.82
CA GLU A 493 3.61 -2.39 89.35
C GLU A 493 4.76 -2.70 88.37
N ILE A 494 4.49 -2.59 87.06
CA ILE A 494 5.48 -2.78 86.01
C ILE A 494 6.44 -1.59 85.89
N LYS A 495 5.97 -0.34 86.02
CA LYS A 495 6.86 0.83 86.14
C LYS A 495 7.80 0.71 87.34
N ASP A 496 7.29 0.24 88.47
CA ASP A 496 8.10 -0.06 89.65
C ASP A 496 9.10 -1.19 89.38
N ALA A 497 8.77 -2.19 88.56
CA ALA A 497 9.70 -3.25 88.14
C ALA A 497 10.83 -2.71 87.24
N VAL A 498 10.47 -1.93 86.24
CA VAL A 498 11.37 -1.38 85.21
C VAL A 498 12.36 -0.39 85.84
N SER A 499 11.87 0.47 86.74
CA SER A 499 12.70 1.41 87.50
C SER A 499 13.63 0.71 88.50
N GLN A 500 13.16 -0.31 89.24
CA GLN A 500 14.00 -1.12 90.14
C GLN A 500 15.12 -1.87 89.41
N LEU A 501 14.88 -2.29 88.15
CA LEU A 501 15.87 -2.98 87.32
C LEU A 501 16.80 -2.04 86.55
N GLY A 502 16.54 -0.73 86.55
CA GLY A 502 17.30 0.25 85.76
C GLY A 502 17.25 -0.01 84.25
N VAL A 503 16.11 -0.53 83.77
CA VAL A 503 15.86 -0.83 82.36
C VAL A 503 15.12 0.33 81.71
N ASP A 504 15.48 0.65 80.47
CA ASP A 504 14.87 1.72 79.68
C ASP A 504 14.17 1.09 78.45
N PRO A 505 12.83 0.93 78.47
CA PRO A 505 12.09 0.33 77.36
C PRO A 505 12.18 1.11 76.04
N GLN A 506 12.51 2.41 76.10
CA GLN A 506 12.68 3.24 74.90
C GLN A 506 13.99 2.91 74.14
N ARG A 507 14.96 2.22 74.77
CA ARG A 507 16.24 1.86 74.13
C ARG A 507 16.29 0.49 73.46
N ASP A 508 15.40 -0.43 73.83
CA ASP A 508 15.30 -1.76 73.23
C ASP A 508 13.81 -2.09 73.01
N PRO A 509 13.29 -1.94 71.77
CA PRO A 509 11.90 -2.24 71.45
C PRO A 509 11.48 -3.67 71.84
N ALA A 510 12.41 -4.63 71.85
CA ALA A 510 12.12 -6.00 72.25
C ALA A 510 11.85 -6.15 73.77
N LEU A 511 12.24 -5.18 74.60
CA LEU A 511 11.88 -5.16 76.03
C LEU A 511 10.49 -4.58 76.25
N SER A 512 10.14 -3.49 75.54
CA SER A 512 8.77 -2.96 75.51
C SER A 512 7.78 -4.06 75.06
N ARG A 513 8.13 -4.77 73.98
CA ARG A 513 7.39 -5.93 73.45
C ARG A 513 7.19 -7.06 74.47
N LEU A 514 8.26 -7.47 75.17
CA LEU A 514 8.19 -8.52 76.19
C LEU A 514 7.31 -8.14 77.39
N ILE A 515 7.26 -6.85 77.74
CA ILE A 515 6.39 -6.34 78.80
C ILE A 515 4.93 -6.36 78.33
N PHE A 516 4.66 -5.93 77.09
CA PHE A 516 3.31 -5.96 76.53
C PHE A 516 2.76 -7.38 76.40
N GLU A 517 3.54 -8.34 75.90
CA GLU A 517 3.13 -9.75 75.81
C GLU A 517 2.86 -10.39 77.19
N HIS A 518 3.56 -9.95 78.25
CA HIS A 518 3.28 -10.40 79.61
C HIS A 518 1.95 -9.85 80.15
N LEU A 519 1.65 -8.56 79.89
CA LEU A 519 0.37 -7.95 80.22
C LEU A 519 -0.78 -8.61 79.45
N LEU A 520 -0.62 -8.79 78.13
CA LEU A 520 -1.62 -9.35 77.21
C LEU A 520 -2.14 -10.71 77.68
N ALA A 521 -1.24 -11.57 78.16
CA ALA A 521 -1.59 -12.90 78.64
C ALA A 521 -2.20 -12.95 80.07
N ARG A 522 -2.27 -11.84 80.82
CA ARG A 522 -2.50 -11.86 82.29
C ARG A 522 -3.28 -10.69 82.92
N SER A 523 -3.59 -9.64 82.17
CA SER A 523 -4.12 -8.37 82.72
C SER A 523 -5.45 -8.00 82.06
N THR A 524 -6.12 -6.95 82.52
CA THR A 524 -7.37 -6.48 81.90
C THR A 524 -7.09 -5.58 80.70
N GLU A 525 -8.10 -5.41 79.83
CA GLU A 525 -7.99 -4.51 78.67
C GLU A 525 -7.71 -3.06 79.07
N GLU A 526 -8.20 -2.58 80.21
CA GLU A 526 -7.91 -1.21 80.66
C GLU A 526 -6.41 -1.02 80.95
N GLU A 527 -5.75 -1.99 81.57
CA GLU A 527 -4.29 -1.95 81.83
C GLU A 527 -3.47 -2.02 80.54
N LEU A 528 -3.94 -2.75 79.51
CA LEU A 528 -3.33 -2.76 78.18
C LEU A 528 -3.45 -1.40 77.50
N VAL A 529 -4.61 -0.74 77.59
CA VAL A 529 -4.83 0.60 77.05
C VAL A 529 -4.01 1.66 77.81
N ILE A 530 -3.88 1.53 79.13
CA ILE A 530 -2.97 2.37 79.93
C ILE A 530 -1.52 2.20 79.45
N PHE A 531 -1.07 0.96 79.17
CA PHE A 531 0.27 0.72 78.64
C PHE A 531 0.47 1.35 77.26
N LEU A 532 -0.46 1.16 76.32
CA LEU A 532 -0.34 1.68 74.95
C LEU A 532 -0.30 3.22 74.89
N ASN A 533 -0.98 3.89 75.81
CA ASN A 533 -0.93 5.34 75.98
C ASN A 533 0.33 5.84 76.71
N ASP A 534 1.14 4.95 77.29
CA ASP A 534 2.29 5.34 78.11
C ASP A 534 3.59 5.41 77.33
N ILE A 535 3.96 6.63 76.93
CA ILE A 535 5.19 6.93 76.18
C ILE A 535 6.46 6.44 76.91
N SER A 536 6.45 6.29 78.24
CA SER A 536 7.63 5.82 78.99
C SER A 536 7.86 4.30 78.92
N LEU A 537 6.83 3.53 78.52
CA LEU A 537 6.88 2.07 78.43
C LEU A 537 6.67 1.56 77.00
N ASN A 538 5.75 2.18 76.25
CA ASN A 538 5.43 1.83 74.88
C ASN A 538 6.41 2.51 73.91
N ASN A 539 7.25 1.70 73.27
CA ASN A 539 8.27 2.18 72.33
C ASN A 539 7.74 2.10 70.89
N PRO A 540 7.63 3.21 70.13
CA PRO A 540 7.20 3.19 68.73
C PRO A 540 8.06 2.22 67.90
N GLY A 541 7.41 1.27 67.21
CA GLY A 541 8.10 0.23 66.44
C GLY A 541 8.46 -1.04 67.24
N ALA A 542 8.03 -1.16 68.49
CA ALA A 542 8.06 -2.43 69.23
C ALA A 542 7.04 -3.47 68.72
N GLY A 543 6.11 -3.11 67.83
CA GLY A 543 5.06 -4.02 67.38
C GLY A 543 3.90 -4.18 68.38
N ASN A 544 3.80 -3.33 69.39
CA ASN A 544 2.82 -3.48 70.48
C ASN A 544 1.38 -3.29 69.98
N TYR A 545 1.12 -2.31 69.11
CA TYR A 545 -0.19 -2.10 68.51
C TYR A 545 -0.57 -3.28 67.60
N LEU A 546 0.39 -3.80 66.82
CA LEU A 546 0.19 -5.04 66.05
C LEU A 546 -0.13 -6.25 66.96
N SER A 547 0.37 -6.30 68.19
CA SER A 547 -0.02 -7.37 69.12
C SER A 547 -1.42 -7.19 69.66
N ALA A 548 -1.83 -5.96 69.99
CA ALA A 548 -3.20 -5.67 70.41
C ALA A 548 -4.20 -6.11 69.33
N VAL A 549 -3.95 -5.75 68.07
CA VAL A 549 -4.77 -6.17 66.91
C VAL A 549 -4.72 -7.69 66.67
N LYS A 550 -3.67 -8.39 67.13
CA LYS A 550 -3.58 -9.86 67.03
C LYS A 550 -4.39 -10.62 68.09
N ASP A 551 -4.71 -9.96 69.20
CA ASP A 551 -5.45 -10.53 70.34
C ASP A 551 -6.96 -10.23 70.26
N LEU A 552 -7.35 -9.22 69.46
CA LEU A 552 -8.75 -8.93 69.12
C LEU A 552 -9.38 -10.09 68.32
N ASP A 553 -10.20 -10.92 68.99
CA ASP A 553 -11.05 -11.90 68.31
C ASP A 553 -12.37 -11.24 67.85
N LEU A 554 -12.34 -10.77 66.60
CA LEU A 554 -13.47 -10.11 65.92
C LEU A 554 -14.40 -11.12 65.23
N ARG A 555 -14.27 -12.43 65.50
CA ARG A 555 -15.10 -13.48 64.88
C ARG A 555 -16.38 -13.77 65.66
N GLU A 556 -16.33 -13.68 66.98
CA GLU A 556 -17.48 -13.94 67.87
C GLU A 556 -18.19 -12.64 68.32
N THR A 557 -17.47 -11.51 68.36
CA THR A 557 -18.02 -10.21 68.75
C THR A 557 -18.52 -9.43 67.52
N GLY A 558 -19.81 -9.09 67.48
CA GLY A 558 -20.32 -8.14 66.50
C GLY A 558 -19.80 -6.73 66.80
N LEU A 559 -19.63 -5.88 65.77
CA LEU A 559 -19.19 -4.47 65.85
C LEU A 559 -20.12 -3.52 66.65
N THR A 560 -20.94 -4.05 67.55
CA THR A 560 -21.89 -3.31 68.39
C THR A 560 -21.39 -3.07 69.82
N GLU A 561 -20.30 -3.73 70.25
CA GLU A 561 -19.65 -3.46 71.54
C GLU A 561 -18.38 -2.62 71.36
N PRO A 562 -18.07 -1.68 72.28
CA PRO A 562 -16.93 -0.79 72.16
C PRO A 562 -15.61 -1.54 72.38
N LEU A 563 -14.82 -1.67 71.32
CA LEU A 563 -13.51 -2.32 71.32
C LEU A 563 -12.45 -1.38 71.92
N ILE A 564 -12.33 -1.33 73.25
CA ILE A 564 -11.50 -0.35 73.98
C ILE A 564 -10.02 -0.40 73.54
N LEU A 565 -9.52 -1.59 73.21
CA LEU A 565 -8.20 -1.81 72.62
C LEU A 565 -8.05 -1.24 71.20
N TRP A 566 -9.08 -1.35 70.37
CA TRP A 566 -9.10 -0.77 69.03
C TRP A 566 -9.12 0.75 69.08
N ASP A 567 -9.94 1.34 69.97
CA ASP A 567 -9.92 2.79 70.19
C ASP A 567 -8.53 3.32 70.56
N ALA A 568 -7.70 2.51 71.25
CA ALA A 568 -6.32 2.87 71.58
C ALA A 568 -5.38 2.83 70.36
N VAL A 569 -5.63 1.94 69.39
CA VAL A 569 -4.94 1.92 68.09
C VAL A 569 -5.36 3.12 67.25
N ILE A 570 -6.65 3.44 67.20
CA ILE A 570 -7.18 4.63 66.49
C ILE A 570 -6.57 5.92 67.06
N ARG A 571 -6.60 6.13 68.38
CA ARG A 571 -5.93 7.27 69.04
C ARG A 571 -4.43 7.33 68.74
N ALA A 572 -3.75 6.18 68.62
CA ALA A 572 -2.33 6.14 68.29
C ALA A 572 -2.05 6.51 66.81
N LEU A 573 -3.00 6.27 65.90
CA LEU A 573 -2.95 6.77 64.52
C LEU A 573 -3.19 8.28 64.46
N GLU A 574 -4.19 8.81 65.18
CA GLU A 574 -4.45 10.25 65.31
C GLU A 574 -3.22 11.01 65.85
N LEU A 575 -2.51 10.43 66.83
CA LEU A 575 -1.29 11.00 67.42
C LEU A 575 -0.01 10.70 66.63
N GLY A 576 -0.08 9.92 65.54
CA GLY A 576 1.07 9.60 64.69
C GLY A 576 2.13 8.70 65.36
N LEU A 577 1.74 7.88 66.34
CA LEU A 577 2.63 7.05 67.16
C LEU A 577 2.99 5.70 66.52
N ILE A 578 2.25 5.28 65.49
CA ILE A 578 2.47 4.00 64.78
C ILE A 578 3.39 4.22 63.56
N PRO A 579 4.54 3.53 63.45
CA PRO A 579 5.42 3.61 62.29
C PRO A 579 4.90 2.82 61.08
N SER A 580 5.38 3.16 59.88
CA SER A 580 4.90 2.61 58.60
C SER A 580 5.00 1.09 58.47
N ASP A 581 6.08 0.48 58.98
CA ASP A 581 6.25 -0.98 59.00
C ASP A 581 5.19 -1.69 59.86
N GLU A 582 4.87 -1.13 61.03
CA GLU A 582 3.86 -1.67 61.95
C GLU A 582 2.45 -1.45 61.39
N LEU A 583 2.19 -0.29 60.77
CA LEU A 583 0.94 0.00 60.06
C LEU A 583 0.69 -0.98 58.91
N THR A 584 1.71 -1.25 58.07
CA THR A 584 1.62 -2.23 56.98
C THR A 584 1.26 -3.63 57.51
N ALA A 585 1.85 -4.04 58.63
CA ALA A 585 1.58 -5.32 59.26
C ALA A 585 0.18 -5.40 59.89
N ILE A 586 -0.33 -4.30 60.47
CA ILE A 586 -1.70 -4.21 61.00
C ILE A 586 -2.71 -4.41 59.87
N VAL A 587 -2.55 -3.68 58.76
CA VAL A 587 -3.40 -3.81 57.56
C VAL A 587 -3.46 -5.27 57.07
N LYS A 588 -2.31 -5.93 56.89
CA LYS A 588 -2.27 -7.33 56.43
C LYS A 588 -2.79 -8.36 57.44
N THR A 589 -2.94 -7.99 58.71
CA THR A 589 -3.39 -8.91 59.77
C THR A 589 -4.90 -8.86 60.00
N LEU A 590 -5.53 -7.68 59.87
CA LEU A 590 -6.95 -7.45 60.14
C LEU A 590 -7.94 -8.43 59.45
N PRO A 591 -7.78 -8.80 58.16
CA PRO A 591 -8.71 -9.74 57.51
C PRO A 591 -8.81 -11.10 58.20
N ASN A 592 -7.70 -11.57 58.78
CA ASN A 592 -7.67 -12.86 59.47
C ASN A 592 -8.48 -12.86 60.77
N GLN A 593 -8.74 -11.70 61.38
CA GLN A 593 -9.43 -11.61 62.67
C GLN A 593 -10.95 -11.53 62.57
N ILE A 594 -11.50 -11.20 61.41
CA ILE A 594 -12.95 -10.97 61.25
C ILE A 594 -13.67 -12.22 60.71
N GLY A 595 -12.95 -13.10 60.00
CA GLY A 595 -13.47 -14.37 59.50
C GLY A 595 -14.31 -14.25 58.21
N GLU A 596 -14.37 -15.35 57.45
CA GLU A 596 -14.92 -15.36 56.08
C GLU A 596 -16.45 -15.10 56.00
N SER A 597 -17.21 -15.37 57.06
CA SER A 597 -18.68 -15.42 57.01
C SER A 597 -19.41 -14.08 57.23
N ASN A 598 -18.77 -13.10 57.88
CA ASN A 598 -19.35 -11.77 58.18
C ASN A 598 -18.53 -10.59 57.61
N GLY A 599 -17.40 -10.86 56.96
CA GLY A 599 -16.22 -9.98 57.11
C GLY A 599 -16.10 -8.72 56.25
N THR A 600 -16.70 -8.63 55.06
CA THR A 600 -16.35 -7.53 54.11
C THR A 600 -16.87 -6.15 54.55
N GLY A 601 -18.11 -6.06 55.02
CA GLY A 601 -18.67 -4.81 55.56
C GLY A 601 -17.95 -4.38 56.85
N ALA A 602 -17.69 -5.32 57.76
CA ALA A 602 -17.02 -5.06 59.03
C ALA A 602 -15.57 -4.58 58.85
N LEU A 603 -14.80 -5.24 57.98
CA LEU A 603 -13.45 -4.83 57.63
C LEU A 603 -13.41 -3.43 57.01
N THR A 604 -14.41 -3.08 56.19
CA THR A 604 -14.52 -1.75 55.59
C THR A 604 -14.70 -0.65 56.64
N VAL A 605 -15.51 -0.89 57.68
CA VAL A 605 -15.70 0.06 58.79
C VAL A 605 -14.38 0.31 59.53
N LEU A 606 -13.66 -0.75 59.91
CA LEU A 606 -12.38 -0.63 60.62
C LEU A 606 -11.32 0.08 59.76
N TYR A 607 -11.25 -0.20 58.46
CA TYR A 607 -10.35 0.53 57.56
C TYR A 607 -10.78 1.99 57.33
N GLN A 608 -12.07 2.30 57.35
CA GLN A 608 -12.56 3.68 57.31
C GLN A 608 -12.16 4.45 58.58
N GLU A 609 -12.27 3.84 59.75
CA GLU A 609 -11.80 4.43 61.02
C GLU A 609 -10.28 4.68 61.01
N MET A 610 -9.48 3.71 60.55
CA MET A 610 -8.03 3.92 60.36
C MET A 610 -7.73 5.07 59.39
N TRP A 611 -8.48 5.15 58.28
CA TRP A 611 -8.32 6.20 57.29
C TRP A 611 -8.66 7.58 57.85
N ASP A 612 -9.79 7.70 58.56
CA ASP A 612 -10.24 8.96 59.16
C ASP A 612 -9.32 9.40 60.32
N ALA A 613 -8.73 8.46 61.07
CA ALA A 613 -7.70 8.73 62.08
C ALA A 613 -6.43 9.32 61.47
N ILE A 614 -5.92 8.73 60.39
CA ILE A 614 -4.75 9.24 59.64
C ILE A 614 -5.06 10.59 58.98
N GLY A 615 -6.33 10.85 58.62
CA GLY A 615 -6.78 12.14 58.10
C GLY A 615 -6.80 13.26 59.15
N GLN A 616 -6.87 12.91 60.44
CA GLN A 616 -6.86 13.82 61.58
C GLN A 616 -5.46 13.96 62.22
N CYS A 617 -4.46 13.23 61.74
CA CYS A 617 -3.12 13.24 62.31
C CYS A 617 -2.32 14.49 61.91
N ASP A 618 -1.79 15.20 62.92
CA ASP A 618 -0.91 16.37 62.73
C ASP A 618 0.53 16.01 62.30
N VAL A 619 0.92 14.74 62.42
CA VAL A 619 2.30 14.26 62.18
C VAL A 619 2.51 13.80 60.74
N TYR A 620 1.56 13.07 60.16
CA TYR A 620 1.57 12.61 58.78
C TYR A 620 0.13 12.49 58.25
N GLY A 621 -0.12 12.87 57.00
CA GLY A 621 -1.45 12.78 56.39
C GLY A 621 -1.56 11.70 55.31
N HIS A 622 -2.74 11.57 54.69
CA HIS A 622 -3.02 10.60 53.62
C HIS A 622 -2.06 10.63 52.42
N LYS A 623 -1.36 11.75 52.18
CA LYS A 623 -0.40 11.93 51.08
C LYS A 623 1.01 11.42 51.42
N ASP A 624 1.26 11.23 52.71
CA ASP A 624 2.57 10.87 53.28
C ASP A 624 2.70 9.35 53.50
N LEU A 625 1.65 8.59 53.17
CA LEU A 625 1.65 7.13 53.14
C LEU A 625 2.60 6.58 52.06
N ASP A 626 3.30 5.50 52.39
CA ASP A 626 4.22 4.80 51.50
C ASP A 626 3.49 3.82 50.56
N GLU A 627 4.12 3.52 49.43
CA GLU A 627 3.60 2.64 48.37
C GLU A 627 3.14 1.27 48.91
N MET A 628 3.97 0.61 49.73
CA MET A 628 3.67 -0.71 50.31
C MET A 628 2.45 -0.72 51.24
N ILE A 629 2.12 0.41 51.88
CA ILE A 629 0.91 0.54 52.72
C ILE A 629 -0.32 0.67 51.83
N ALA A 630 -0.24 1.56 50.83
CA ALA A 630 -1.32 1.79 49.88
C ALA A 630 -1.66 0.53 49.08
N ASP A 631 -0.65 -0.17 48.53
CA ASP A 631 -0.84 -1.45 47.84
C ASP A 631 -1.49 -2.49 48.74
N ALA A 632 -1.03 -2.65 49.99
CA ALA A 632 -1.59 -3.61 50.93
C ALA A 632 -3.08 -3.36 51.24
N TRP A 633 -3.50 -2.09 51.34
CA TRP A 633 -4.92 -1.76 51.44
C TRP A 633 -5.68 -2.03 50.15
N LEU A 634 -5.13 -1.60 49.01
CA LEU A 634 -5.82 -1.70 47.71
C LEU A 634 -6.02 -3.16 47.30
N GLU A 635 -5.02 -4.03 47.49
CA GLU A 635 -5.12 -5.49 47.29
C GLU A 635 -6.34 -6.06 48.03
N ILE A 636 -6.44 -5.83 49.34
CA ILE A 636 -7.51 -6.37 50.19
C ILE A 636 -8.87 -5.74 49.87
N LEU A 637 -8.93 -4.41 49.68
CA LEU A 637 -10.19 -3.69 49.41
C LEU A 637 -10.77 -4.06 48.05
N VAL A 638 -9.93 -4.22 47.02
CA VAL A 638 -10.31 -4.59 45.66
C VAL A 638 -10.69 -6.07 45.58
N GLU A 639 -10.03 -6.96 46.32
CA GLU A 639 -10.47 -8.37 46.43
C GLU A 639 -11.85 -8.51 47.08
N SER A 640 -12.20 -7.64 48.04
CA SER A 640 -13.49 -7.70 48.74
C SER A 640 -14.71 -7.43 47.85
N ASN A 641 -14.53 -6.68 46.73
CA ASN A 641 -15.56 -6.26 45.78
C ASN A 641 -16.83 -5.63 46.42
N HIS A 642 -16.71 -5.05 47.63
CA HIS A 642 -17.82 -4.41 48.33
C HIS A 642 -17.92 -2.92 47.95
N PRO A 643 -19.13 -2.33 47.74
CA PRO A 643 -19.27 -0.94 47.30
C PRO A 643 -18.56 0.07 48.20
N ASP A 644 -18.68 -0.09 49.51
CA ASP A 644 -18.04 0.84 50.46
C ASP A 644 -16.51 0.67 50.50
N ALA A 645 -16.01 -0.56 50.29
CA ALA A 645 -14.57 -0.83 50.18
C ALA A 645 -13.98 -0.18 48.91
N LEU A 646 -14.71 -0.22 47.79
CA LEU A 646 -14.32 0.46 46.54
C LEU A 646 -14.37 1.98 46.66
N LEU A 647 -15.26 2.54 47.49
CA LEU A 647 -15.27 3.98 47.81
C LEU A 647 -14.03 4.39 48.61
N LEU A 648 -13.63 3.61 49.62
CA LEU A 648 -12.42 3.85 50.40
C LEU A 648 -11.15 3.67 49.55
N ALA A 649 -11.05 2.60 48.76
CA ALA A 649 -9.96 2.37 47.81
C ALA A 649 -9.80 3.53 46.82
N LYS A 650 -10.91 4.12 46.36
CA LYS A 650 -10.90 5.32 45.50
C LYS A 650 -10.31 6.54 46.22
N GLU A 651 -10.62 6.78 47.50
CA GLU A 651 -9.99 7.88 48.26
C GLU A 651 -8.49 7.63 48.49
N ILE A 652 -8.09 6.38 48.79
CA ILE A 652 -6.68 5.98 48.94
C ILE A 652 -5.88 6.27 47.65
N VAL A 653 -6.39 5.86 46.48
CA VAL A 653 -5.75 6.15 45.18
C VAL A 653 -5.65 7.66 44.94
N ILE A 654 -6.72 8.43 45.20
CA ILE A 654 -6.73 9.88 44.98
C ILE A 654 -5.67 10.59 45.84
N ALA A 655 -5.49 10.18 47.10
CA ALA A 655 -4.54 10.81 48.01
C ALA A 655 -3.08 10.47 47.70
N THR A 656 -2.79 9.20 47.40
CA THR A 656 -1.41 8.67 47.27
C THR A 656 -0.80 8.83 45.87
N HIS A 657 -1.63 8.92 44.83
CA HIS A 657 -1.20 8.96 43.41
C HIS A 657 -0.13 10.03 43.08
N LYS A 658 -0.12 11.17 43.77
CA LYS A 658 0.87 12.25 43.50
C LYS A 658 2.31 11.87 43.84
N ARG A 659 2.52 10.87 44.69
CA ARG A 659 3.83 10.42 45.16
C ARG A 659 4.29 9.17 44.42
N ASN A 660 3.37 8.23 44.16
CA ASN A 660 3.66 6.89 43.63
C ASN A 660 2.91 6.66 42.30
N PRO A 661 3.58 6.81 41.14
CA PRO A 661 2.93 6.64 39.83
C PRO A 661 2.62 5.17 39.48
N THR A 662 3.24 4.21 40.16
CA THR A 662 3.02 2.75 40.08
C THR A 662 1.62 2.31 40.49
N LEU A 663 1.02 3.03 41.44
CA LEU A 663 -0.38 2.86 41.87
C LEU A 663 -1.40 3.14 40.76
N SER A 664 -0.98 3.63 39.59
CA SER A 664 -1.84 3.74 38.40
C SER A 664 -2.53 2.43 38.05
N SER A 665 -1.82 1.31 38.18
CA SER A 665 -2.27 -0.04 37.82
C SER A 665 -3.58 -0.48 38.50
N TRP A 666 -3.88 0.05 39.70
CA TRP A 666 -5.13 -0.20 40.42
C TRP A 666 -6.33 0.57 39.83
N THR A 667 -6.12 1.71 39.18
CA THR A 667 -7.20 2.57 38.66
C THR A 667 -8.06 1.86 37.60
N PRO A 668 -7.49 1.18 36.58
CA PRO A 668 -8.25 0.31 35.66
C PRO A 668 -9.10 -0.76 36.36
N LEU A 669 -8.54 -1.42 37.37
CA LEU A 669 -9.17 -2.54 38.07
C LEU A 669 -10.35 -2.06 38.93
N LEU A 670 -10.14 -0.99 39.71
CA LEU A 670 -11.15 -0.32 40.53
C LEU A 670 -12.31 0.23 39.68
N ILE A 671 -12.02 0.88 38.54
CA ILE A 671 -13.05 1.32 37.58
C ILE A 671 -13.86 0.12 37.08
N THR A 672 -13.20 -0.99 36.73
CA THR A 672 -13.86 -2.18 36.18
C THR A 672 -14.79 -2.82 37.20
N GLN A 673 -14.32 -3.11 38.41
CA GLN A 673 -15.13 -3.69 39.47
C GLN A 673 -16.31 -2.79 39.87
N TRP A 674 -16.08 -1.47 40.00
CA TRP A 674 -17.16 -0.54 40.29
C TRP A 674 -18.27 -0.59 39.23
N LEU A 675 -17.90 -0.51 37.95
CA LEU A 675 -18.87 -0.57 36.84
C LEU A 675 -19.58 -1.93 36.74
N GLU A 676 -19.02 -3.01 37.27
CA GLU A 676 -19.70 -4.30 37.40
C GLU A 676 -20.71 -4.31 38.55
N ALA A 677 -20.32 -3.80 39.73
CA ALA A 677 -21.14 -3.82 40.94
C ALA A 677 -22.26 -2.74 40.98
N SER A 678 -22.07 -1.58 40.34
CA SER A 678 -22.89 -0.40 40.61
C SER A 678 -24.07 -0.15 39.65
N ALA A 679 -25.05 0.60 40.16
CA ALA A 679 -26.22 1.06 39.40
C ALA A 679 -25.94 2.39 38.67
N HIS A 680 -26.18 2.38 37.35
CA HIS A 680 -25.78 3.32 36.28
C HIS A 680 -25.57 4.83 36.58
N LYS A 681 -26.23 5.41 37.60
CA LYS A 681 -26.06 6.81 38.03
C LYS A 681 -24.93 7.03 39.04
N ALA A 682 -24.55 6.00 39.80
CA ALA A 682 -23.44 6.05 40.74
C ALA A 682 -22.10 6.03 39.99
N ASP A 683 -22.00 5.16 38.98
CA ASP A 683 -20.94 4.99 37.98
C ASP A 683 -20.32 6.33 37.56
N ILE A 684 -21.17 7.22 37.04
CA ILE A 684 -20.75 8.52 36.50
C ILE A 684 -20.10 9.38 37.58
N LYS A 685 -20.66 9.44 38.79
CA LYS A 685 -20.11 10.26 39.88
C LYS A 685 -18.76 9.73 40.35
N PHE A 686 -18.64 8.41 40.50
CA PHE A 686 -17.41 7.75 40.91
C PHE A 686 -16.28 8.01 39.91
N VAL A 687 -16.51 7.70 38.63
CA VAL A 687 -15.52 7.86 37.55
C VAL A 687 -15.12 9.32 37.36
N THR A 688 -16.08 10.25 37.36
CA THR A 688 -15.78 11.69 37.17
C THR A 688 -15.06 12.31 38.38
N ASN A 689 -15.31 11.83 39.59
CA ASN A 689 -14.58 12.24 40.79
C ASN A 689 -13.15 11.70 40.79
N LEU A 690 -12.96 10.39 40.58
CA LEU A 690 -11.65 9.73 40.54
C LEU A 690 -10.74 10.33 39.46
N LEU A 691 -11.18 10.29 38.20
CA LEU A 691 -10.37 10.81 37.09
C LEU A 691 -10.18 12.33 37.18
N GLY A 692 -11.11 13.05 37.81
CA GLY A 692 -11.09 14.51 37.91
C GLY A 692 -9.98 15.09 38.79
N GLN A 693 -9.37 14.28 39.66
CA GLN A 693 -8.27 14.70 40.56
C GLN A 693 -6.88 14.56 39.92
N PHE A 694 -6.74 13.77 38.86
CA PHE A 694 -5.46 13.54 38.21
C PHE A 694 -5.02 14.72 37.32
N PRO A 695 -3.70 14.96 37.16
CA PRO A 695 -3.18 15.90 36.17
C PRO A 695 -3.64 15.51 34.75
N ARG A 696 -3.83 16.49 33.84
CA ARG A 696 -4.36 16.30 32.47
C ARG A 696 -3.79 15.07 31.74
N ASP A 697 -2.47 14.93 31.80
CA ASP A 697 -1.73 13.96 31.01
C ASP A 697 -1.83 12.55 31.63
N THR A 698 -1.69 12.45 32.95
CA THR A 698 -1.96 11.21 33.70
C THR A 698 -3.42 10.78 33.60
N GLN A 699 -4.37 11.72 33.64
CA GLN A 699 -5.80 11.46 33.46
C GLN A 699 -6.09 10.76 32.13
N LEU A 700 -5.43 11.16 31.03
CA LEU A 700 -5.56 10.51 29.73
C LEU A 700 -4.94 9.11 29.72
N GLN A 701 -3.75 8.95 30.29
CA GLN A 701 -3.11 7.65 30.40
C GLN A 701 -3.99 6.65 31.16
N GLN A 702 -4.58 7.06 32.30
CA GLN A 702 -5.52 6.22 33.06
C GLN A 702 -6.79 5.87 32.28
N ILE A 703 -7.30 6.78 31.44
CA ILE A 703 -8.43 6.49 30.56
C ILE A 703 -8.06 5.44 29.48
N PHE A 704 -6.85 5.49 28.93
CA PHE A 704 -6.39 4.50 27.95
C PHE A 704 -6.16 3.13 28.60
N GLU A 705 -5.43 3.07 29.72
CA GLU A 705 -5.17 1.84 30.48
C GLU A 705 -6.47 1.17 30.95
N ALA A 706 -7.44 1.96 31.47
CA ALA A 706 -8.76 1.44 31.84
C ALA A 706 -9.56 0.94 30.62
N THR A 707 -9.45 1.59 29.46
CA THR A 707 -10.14 1.14 28.24
C THR A 707 -9.53 -0.15 27.68
N GLU A 708 -8.20 -0.28 27.69
CA GLU A 708 -7.49 -1.50 27.29
C GLU A 708 -7.87 -2.68 28.20
N PHE A 709 -7.83 -2.49 29.53
CA PHE A 709 -8.21 -3.51 30.50
C PHE A 709 -9.68 -3.96 30.37
N LEU A 710 -10.61 -3.00 30.21
CA LEU A 710 -12.03 -3.29 29.99
C LEU A 710 -12.27 -4.06 28.69
N VAL A 711 -11.51 -3.80 27.63
CA VAL A 711 -11.60 -4.56 26.37
C VAL A 711 -11.05 -5.98 26.54
N SER A 712 -9.94 -6.18 27.26
CA SER A 712 -9.45 -7.51 27.60
C SER A 712 -10.45 -8.34 28.41
N SER A 713 -11.29 -7.72 29.25
CA SER A 713 -12.36 -8.40 30.00
C SER A 713 -13.51 -8.97 29.13
N ARG A 714 -13.66 -8.47 27.89
CA ARG A 714 -14.73 -8.81 26.93
C ARG A 714 -16.18 -8.60 27.41
N LYS A 715 -16.42 -7.90 28.53
CA LYS A 715 -17.77 -7.62 29.06
C LYS A 715 -18.39 -6.38 28.39
N ARG A 716 -19.21 -6.60 27.35
CA ARG A 716 -19.76 -5.51 26.51
C ARG A 716 -20.64 -4.50 27.29
N ASP A 717 -21.43 -4.96 28.25
CA ASP A 717 -22.33 -4.10 29.04
C ASP A 717 -21.54 -3.12 29.92
N VAL A 718 -20.38 -3.54 30.42
CA VAL A 718 -19.46 -2.71 31.22
C VAL A 718 -18.79 -1.64 30.35
N LEU A 719 -18.42 -1.99 29.10
CA LEU A 719 -17.91 -1.03 28.11
C LEU A 719 -18.95 0.04 27.73
N GLU A 720 -20.25 -0.28 27.75
CA GLU A 720 -21.32 0.71 27.54
C GLU A 720 -21.46 1.67 28.73
N LYS A 721 -21.44 1.16 29.98
CA LYS A 721 -21.40 2.01 31.19
C LYS A 721 -20.14 2.91 31.22
N TRP A 722 -19.00 2.38 30.78
CA TRP A 722 -17.74 3.13 30.65
C TRP A 722 -17.85 4.25 29.61
N ARG A 723 -18.35 3.96 28.40
CA ARG A 723 -18.62 4.95 27.35
C ARG A 723 -19.46 6.12 27.88
N ASP A 724 -20.51 5.81 28.62
CA ASP A 724 -21.46 6.81 29.12
C ASP A 724 -20.88 7.61 30.29
N SER A 725 -20.00 7.00 31.09
CA SER A 725 -19.18 7.69 32.11
C SER A 725 -18.16 8.65 31.48
N LEU A 726 -17.48 8.24 30.41
CA LEU A 726 -16.58 9.11 29.63
C LEU A 726 -17.33 10.30 29.00
N CYS A 727 -18.56 10.10 28.53
CA CYS A 727 -19.38 11.18 27.99
C CYS A 727 -19.68 12.29 29.02
N ALA A 728 -19.66 11.96 30.31
CA ALA A 728 -20.00 12.87 31.40
C ALA A 728 -18.79 13.60 32.02
N LEU A 729 -17.56 13.33 31.56
CA LEU A 729 -16.35 13.96 32.10
C LEU A 729 -16.33 15.48 31.88
N PRO A 730 -16.02 16.29 32.92
CA PRO A 730 -15.85 17.73 32.76
C PRO A 730 -14.53 18.06 32.05
N ASN A 731 -14.40 19.30 31.56
CA ASN A 731 -13.15 19.86 31.03
C ASN A 731 -12.50 19.14 29.82
N VAL A 732 -13.23 18.31 29.06
CA VAL A 732 -12.75 17.57 27.87
C VAL A 732 -11.85 18.39 26.93
N ARG A 733 -12.15 19.68 26.70
CA ARG A 733 -11.33 20.57 25.86
C ARG A 733 -9.87 20.71 26.33
N LYS A 734 -9.57 20.57 27.64
CA LYS A 734 -8.19 20.53 28.15
C LYS A 734 -7.49 19.24 27.75
N LEU A 735 -8.16 18.08 27.84
CA LEU A 735 -7.60 16.77 27.48
C LEU A 735 -7.25 16.68 25.98
N LEU A 736 -8.03 17.31 25.11
CA LEU A 736 -7.73 17.38 23.67
C LEU A 736 -6.43 18.13 23.32
N SER A 737 -5.82 18.85 24.28
CA SER A 737 -4.56 19.60 24.08
C SER A 737 -3.28 18.81 24.43
N SER A 738 -3.40 17.58 24.92
CA SER A 738 -2.25 16.75 25.29
C SER A 738 -1.58 16.12 24.05
N GLN A 739 -0.26 15.93 24.09
CA GLN A 739 0.49 15.23 23.02
C GLN A 739 0.37 13.70 23.13
N ILE A 740 0.00 13.17 24.30
CA ILE A 740 -0.10 11.71 24.57
C ILE A 740 -1.01 11.01 23.55
N TRP A 741 -2.02 11.69 22.98
CA TRP A 741 -2.86 11.16 21.91
C TRP A 741 -2.05 10.56 20.74
N THR A 742 -0.98 11.22 20.31
CA THR A 742 -0.14 10.79 19.18
C THR A 742 1.02 9.88 19.59
N ASP A 743 1.41 9.87 20.86
CA ASP A 743 2.51 9.04 21.37
C ASP A 743 2.02 7.60 21.60
N VAL A 744 1.96 6.81 20.53
CA VAL A 744 1.54 5.40 20.57
C VAL A 744 2.72 4.48 20.91
N ARG A 745 3.90 4.74 20.31
CA ARG A 745 5.10 3.89 20.49
C ARG A 745 5.72 3.99 21.88
N ALA A 746 5.82 5.20 22.44
CA ALA A 746 6.42 5.39 23.78
C ALA A 746 5.62 4.70 24.90
N THR A 747 4.28 4.64 24.79
CA THR A 747 3.44 3.88 25.71
C THR A 747 3.59 2.36 25.54
N ALA A 748 3.81 1.87 24.31
CA ALA A 748 3.94 0.43 24.04
C ALA A 748 5.25 -0.18 24.57
N GLU A 749 6.27 0.64 24.84
CA GLU A 749 7.51 0.22 25.53
C GLU A 749 7.38 0.22 27.05
N GLN A 750 6.33 0.86 27.60
CA GLN A 750 6.11 1.01 29.05
C GLN A 750 4.98 0.11 29.59
N THR A 751 3.96 -0.21 28.78
CA THR A 751 2.89 -1.13 29.20
C THR A 751 3.27 -2.59 28.89
N SER A 752 3.34 -3.41 29.94
CA SER A 752 3.73 -4.83 29.91
C SER A 752 2.67 -5.78 29.32
N SER A 753 1.92 -5.32 28.31
CA SER A 753 0.71 -5.95 27.79
C SER A 753 0.84 -6.34 26.30
N PRO A 754 1.43 -7.50 25.98
CA PRO A 754 1.65 -7.97 24.60
C PRO A 754 0.37 -8.41 23.85
N GLN A 755 -0.82 -7.98 24.29
CA GLN A 755 -2.12 -8.39 23.75
C GLN A 755 -2.64 -7.54 22.59
N PHE A 756 -2.25 -6.26 22.50
CA PHE A 756 -2.79 -5.31 21.53
C PHE A 756 -1.74 -4.86 20.51
N THR A 757 -2.10 -4.89 19.23
CA THR A 757 -1.27 -4.33 18.15
C THR A 757 -1.36 -2.80 18.16
N THR A 758 -0.39 -2.13 17.51
CA THR A 758 -0.42 -0.67 17.30
C THR A 758 -1.73 -0.23 16.62
N HIS A 759 -2.26 -1.03 15.69
CA HIS A 759 -3.56 -0.80 15.05
C HIS A 759 -4.72 -0.85 16.06
N HIS A 760 -4.72 -1.82 17.00
CA HIS A 760 -5.72 -1.89 18.06
C HIS A 760 -5.65 -0.69 19.00
N GLN A 761 -4.47 -0.30 19.48
CA GLN A 761 -4.28 0.87 20.34
C GLN A 761 -4.81 2.16 19.70
N ILE A 762 -4.57 2.37 18.40
CA ILE A 762 -5.10 3.53 17.68
C ILE A 762 -6.64 3.50 17.58
N ILE A 763 -7.24 2.33 17.33
CA ILE A 763 -8.71 2.17 17.33
C ILE A 763 -9.31 2.48 18.70
N LEU A 764 -8.68 2.02 19.80
CA LEU A 764 -9.10 2.33 21.16
C LEU A 764 -9.02 3.84 21.46
N ARG A 765 -7.91 4.49 21.08
CA ARG A 765 -7.78 5.96 21.22
C ARG A 765 -8.86 6.71 20.42
N LEU A 766 -9.16 6.29 19.18
CA LEU A 766 -10.26 6.85 18.40
C LEU A 766 -11.62 6.64 19.08
N TRP A 767 -11.86 5.47 19.68
CA TRP A 767 -13.09 5.17 20.44
C TRP A 767 -13.23 6.06 21.68
N VAL A 768 -12.17 6.23 22.47
CA VAL A 768 -12.15 7.12 23.64
C VAL A 768 -12.40 8.57 23.25
N LEU A 769 -11.68 9.08 22.23
CA LEU A 769 -11.85 10.44 21.69
C LEU A 769 -13.30 10.71 21.30
N ARG A 770 -13.93 9.69 20.71
CA ARG A 770 -15.30 9.73 20.22
C ARG A 770 -16.34 9.67 21.35
N SER A 771 -16.09 8.91 22.41
CA SER A 771 -16.88 8.89 23.65
C SER A 771 -16.83 10.24 24.38
N LEU A 772 -15.63 10.75 24.67
CA LEU A 772 -15.42 12.02 25.38
C LEU A 772 -16.09 13.22 24.69
N THR A 773 -16.12 13.23 23.36
CA THR A 773 -16.62 14.38 22.57
C THR A 773 -18.13 14.36 22.31
N ARG A 774 -18.84 13.30 22.72
CA ARG A 774 -20.25 13.06 22.43
C ARG A 774 -21.21 14.06 23.13
N SER A 775 -20.80 14.62 24.26
CA SER A 775 -21.57 15.57 25.08
C SER A 775 -21.31 17.06 24.77
N LEU A 776 -20.31 17.38 23.97
CA LEU A 776 -19.95 18.76 23.63
C LEU A 776 -21.05 19.44 22.79
N ARG A 777 -21.31 20.74 23.02
CA ARG A 777 -22.34 21.52 22.29
C ARG A 777 -22.09 21.60 20.78
N ASP A 778 -20.82 21.53 20.37
CA ASP A 778 -20.40 21.45 18.96
C ASP A 778 -20.92 20.15 18.29
N GLY A 779 -21.33 19.17 19.10
CA GLY A 779 -21.95 17.92 18.71
C GLY A 779 -20.97 16.90 18.13
N PRO A 780 -21.47 15.72 17.75
CA PRO A 780 -20.65 14.71 17.06
C PRO A 780 -20.04 15.28 15.77
N LEU A 781 -18.90 14.70 15.37
CA LEU A 781 -17.93 15.29 14.44
C LEU A 781 -18.53 15.76 13.09
N TRP A 782 -19.58 15.09 12.61
CA TRP A 782 -20.29 15.40 11.36
C TRP A 782 -21.18 16.67 11.35
N ARG A 783 -21.12 17.59 12.33
CA ARG A 783 -21.83 18.90 12.25
C ARG A 783 -20.87 20.01 11.78
N PRO A 784 -21.35 21.04 11.05
CA PRO A 784 -20.47 22.01 10.39
C PRO A 784 -19.61 22.85 11.35
N GLY A 785 -18.33 23.04 11.00
CA GLY A 785 -17.38 23.93 11.68
C GLY A 785 -16.03 23.26 11.88
N SER A 786 -14.93 24.02 11.73
CA SER A 786 -13.58 23.56 12.08
C SER A 786 -13.50 23.37 13.60
N ARG A 787 -13.32 22.14 14.08
CA ARG A 787 -13.26 21.84 15.52
C ARG A 787 -11.83 21.64 15.98
N SER A 788 -11.56 21.95 17.24
CA SER A 788 -10.30 21.59 17.91
C SER A 788 -10.07 20.08 18.03
N ILE A 789 -11.10 19.25 17.77
CA ILE A 789 -11.04 17.79 17.82
C ILE A 789 -10.49 17.19 16.51
N ASP A 790 -10.76 17.85 15.38
CA ASP A 790 -10.54 17.27 14.04
C ASP A 790 -9.04 17.00 13.80
N TYR A 791 -8.17 17.84 14.36
CA TYR A 791 -6.71 17.66 14.34
C TYR A 791 -6.24 16.36 15.01
N VAL A 792 -6.76 16.05 16.21
CA VAL A 792 -6.39 14.83 16.96
C VAL A 792 -6.88 13.59 16.24
N ALA A 793 -8.13 13.61 15.77
CA ALA A 793 -8.69 12.51 14.99
C ALA A 793 -7.93 12.30 13.67
N TYR A 794 -7.61 13.38 12.94
CA TYR A 794 -6.85 13.32 11.70
C TYR A 794 -5.45 12.74 11.90
N ASN A 795 -4.74 13.15 12.96
CA ASN A 795 -3.42 12.61 13.29
C ASN A 795 -3.48 11.11 13.62
N LEU A 796 -4.43 10.67 14.46
CA LEU A 796 -4.64 9.25 14.76
C LEU A 796 -4.96 8.43 13.48
N LEU A 797 -5.82 8.93 12.60
CA LEU A 797 -6.15 8.28 11.34
C LEU A 797 -4.98 8.24 10.34
N ASN A 798 -4.03 9.18 10.43
CA ASN A 798 -2.82 9.16 9.62
C ASN A 798 -1.74 8.24 10.21
N LEU A 799 -1.61 8.17 11.54
CA LEU A 799 -0.79 7.17 12.20
C LEU A 799 -1.24 5.74 11.84
N TYR A 800 -2.55 5.49 11.83
CA TYR A 800 -3.12 4.20 11.40
C TYR A 800 -2.74 3.81 9.96
N LYS A 801 -2.75 4.76 9.02
CA LYS A 801 -2.32 4.50 7.63
C LYS A 801 -0.81 4.35 7.50
N ALA A 802 -0.04 5.05 8.35
CA ALA A 802 1.41 4.96 8.35
C ALA A 802 1.91 3.60 8.87
N THR A 803 1.16 2.96 9.78
CA THR A 803 1.42 1.58 10.22
C THR A 803 0.98 0.54 9.19
N GLU A 804 -0.06 0.79 8.39
CA GLU A 804 -0.43 -0.07 7.25
C GLU A 804 0.65 -0.08 6.15
N ALA A 805 1.46 0.98 6.00
CA ALA A 805 2.49 1.07 4.95
C ALA A 805 3.78 0.28 5.24
N THR A 806 3.92 -0.32 6.42
CA THR A 806 5.11 -1.10 6.84
C THR A 806 4.89 -2.61 6.86
N GLU A 807 3.65 -3.08 6.72
CA GLU A 807 3.32 -4.49 6.52
C GLU A 807 3.05 -4.70 5.03
N ASP A 808 3.65 -5.73 4.42
CA ASP A 808 3.61 -5.99 2.97
C ASP A 808 2.27 -6.63 2.54
N ILE A 809 1.18 -6.05 3.04
CA ILE A 809 -0.20 -6.54 2.93
C ILE A 809 -0.94 -5.62 1.96
N ASP A 810 -1.00 -6.10 0.71
CA ASP A 810 -1.75 -5.56 -0.43
C ASP A 810 -3.00 -4.76 -0.03
N HIS A 811 -3.04 -3.47 -0.43
CA HIS A 811 -4.04 -2.44 -0.05
C HIS A 811 -5.47 -2.95 0.18
N ASP A 812 -5.74 -3.49 1.37
CA ASP A 812 -7.08 -3.79 1.83
C ASP A 812 -7.66 -2.49 2.38
N GLY A 813 -8.76 -2.03 1.77
CA GLY A 813 -9.15 -0.63 1.85
C GLY A 813 -9.56 -0.17 3.26
N PHE A 814 -8.60 0.28 4.08
CA PHE A 814 -8.64 1.10 5.31
C PHE A 814 -9.85 0.93 6.24
N LEU A 815 -11.07 1.20 5.75
CA LEU A 815 -12.32 0.92 6.47
C LEU A 815 -12.55 -0.59 6.68
N ALA A 816 -12.05 -1.46 5.79
CA ALA A 816 -12.14 -2.92 5.95
C ALA A 816 -11.32 -3.37 7.16
N HIS A 817 -10.06 -2.95 7.21
CA HIS A 817 -9.12 -3.25 8.29
C HIS A 817 -9.56 -2.61 9.61
N MET A 818 -10.01 -1.35 9.58
CA MET A 818 -10.57 -0.68 10.75
C MET A 818 -11.85 -1.37 11.26
N ARG A 819 -12.76 -1.79 10.36
CA ARG A 819 -13.96 -2.56 10.75
C ARG A 819 -13.57 -3.87 11.40
N LYS A 820 -12.59 -4.59 10.84
CA LYS A 820 -12.07 -5.84 11.41
C LYS A 820 -11.54 -5.60 12.83
N GLY A 821 -10.63 -4.63 13.01
CA GLY A 821 -10.10 -4.28 14.33
C GLY A 821 -11.17 -3.83 15.35
N ILE A 822 -12.23 -3.15 14.92
CA ILE A 822 -13.36 -2.80 15.81
C ILE A 822 -14.10 -4.05 16.31
N HIS A 823 -14.31 -5.06 15.46
CA HIS A 823 -14.96 -6.32 15.84
C HIS A 823 -14.03 -7.25 16.61
N ASP A 824 -12.75 -7.32 16.26
CA ASP A 824 -11.72 -8.09 16.98
C ASP A 824 -11.57 -7.60 18.43
N LEU A 825 -11.76 -6.29 18.67
CA LEU A 825 -11.80 -5.65 20.00
C LEU A 825 -13.19 -5.70 20.67
N GLY A 826 -14.22 -6.25 20.03
CA GLY A 826 -15.56 -6.39 20.61
C GLY A 826 -16.29 -5.09 20.97
N LEU A 827 -15.86 -3.94 20.43
CA LEU A 827 -16.28 -2.62 20.90
C LEU A 827 -17.80 -2.38 20.70
N PRO A 828 -18.47 -1.64 21.60
CA PRO A 828 -19.81 -1.11 21.33
C PRO A 828 -19.71 0.01 20.29
N SER A 829 -20.71 0.11 19.41
CA SER A 829 -20.68 1.04 18.28
C SER A 829 -20.66 2.51 18.74
N ASN A 830 -19.76 3.29 18.17
CA ASN A 830 -19.51 4.68 18.54
C ASN A 830 -19.34 5.61 17.33
N ASP A 831 -19.71 5.15 16.13
CA ASP A 831 -19.65 5.89 14.87
C ASP A 831 -18.21 6.08 14.32
N LEU A 832 -17.29 5.18 14.65
CA LEU A 832 -15.89 5.23 14.21
C LEU A 832 -15.74 5.16 12.70
N LEU A 833 -16.51 4.30 12.03
CA LEU A 833 -16.46 4.20 10.57
C LEU A 833 -17.05 5.45 9.90
N MET A 834 -17.99 6.14 10.55
CA MET A 834 -18.47 7.43 10.06
C MET A 834 -17.42 8.54 10.24
N LEU A 835 -16.70 8.57 11.37
CA LEU A 835 -15.60 9.50 11.59
C LEU A 835 -14.50 9.35 10.52
N ALA A 836 -14.09 8.11 10.25
CA ALA A 836 -13.08 7.79 9.26
C ALA A 836 -13.48 8.19 7.82
N VAL A 837 -14.78 8.11 7.50
CA VAL A 837 -15.34 8.54 6.21
C VAL A 837 -15.48 10.06 6.10
N ASP A 838 -15.96 10.74 7.14
CA ASP A 838 -16.23 12.18 7.13
C ASP A 838 -14.91 12.97 6.98
N LEU A 839 -13.87 12.60 7.75
CA LEU A 839 -12.53 13.20 7.66
C LEU A 839 -11.78 12.88 6.35
N LYS A 840 -12.08 11.74 5.69
CA LYS A 840 -11.47 11.37 4.41
C LYS A 840 -12.18 11.98 3.21
N SER A 841 -13.50 12.14 3.26
CA SER A 841 -14.30 12.60 2.14
C SER A 841 -14.43 14.13 2.09
N GLY A 842 -14.42 14.81 3.24
CA GLY A 842 -14.72 16.24 3.33
C GLY A 842 -16.14 16.62 2.89
N THR A 843 -17.02 15.64 2.65
CA THR A 843 -18.37 15.84 2.09
C THR A 843 -19.45 15.35 3.04
N LYS A 844 -20.55 16.11 3.14
CA LYS A 844 -21.64 15.83 4.08
C LYS A 844 -22.33 14.50 3.76
N MET A 845 -22.16 13.51 4.63
CA MET A 845 -22.83 12.22 4.53
C MET A 845 -24.38 12.32 4.60
N THR A 846 -25.09 11.56 3.76
CA THR A 846 -26.56 11.49 3.81
C THR A 846 -27.07 10.78 5.08
N LYS A 847 -28.37 10.93 5.40
CA LYS A 847 -28.99 10.22 6.54
C LYS A 847 -29.00 8.70 6.33
N ALA A 848 -29.20 8.25 5.10
CA ALA A 848 -29.12 6.84 4.70
C ALA A 848 -27.71 6.27 4.91
N SER A 849 -26.69 6.92 4.34
CA SER A 849 -25.27 6.55 4.48
C SER A 849 -24.85 6.39 5.95
N ARG A 850 -25.32 7.29 6.82
CA ARG A 850 -25.07 7.25 8.27
C ARG A 850 -25.81 6.12 8.99
N GLY A 851 -26.94 5.65 8.46
CA GLY A 851 -27.64 4.47 8.96
C GLY A 851 -26.91 3.18 8.57
N SER A 852 -26.48 3.07 7.31
CA SER A 852 -25.78 1.89 6.81
C SER A 852 -24.41 1.68 7.48
N LEU A 853 -23.60 2.74 7.65
CA LEU A 853 -22.32 2.62 8.36
C LEU A 853 -22.50 2.23 9.84
N ARG A 854 -23.53 2.75 10.53
CA ARG A 854 -23.83 2.32 11.90
C ARG A 854 -24.21 0.85 11.98
N LYS A 855 -25.04 0.35 11.05
CA LYS A 855 -25.31 -1.10 10.95
C LYS A 855 -24.03 -1.90 10.71
N LEU A 856 -23.15 -1.43 9.83
CA LEU A 856 -21.90 -2.11 9.44
C LEU A 856 -20.87 -2.17 10.59
N GLU A 857 -20.91 -1.18 11.50
CA GLU A 857 -20.16 -1.14 12.76
C GLU A 857 -20.81 -1.98 13.86
N SER A 858 -22.15 -1.98 13.97
CA SER A 858 -22.87 -2.73 15.02
C SER A 858 -23.13 -4.20 14.70
N SER A 859 -23.04 -4.61 13.43
CA SER A 859 -23.32 -5.98 12.97
C SER A 859 -22.15 -6.56 12.21
N ASN A 860 -21.88 -7.84 12.47
CA ASN A 860 -20.87 -8.62 11.77
C ASN A 860 -21.41 -9.20 10.44
N LEU A 861 -22.17 -8.40 9.68
CA LEU A 861 -22.70 -8.83 8.38
C LEU A 861 -21.54 -9.08 7.40
N PRO A 862 -21.56 -10.19 6.63
CA PRO A 862 -20.58 -10.44 5.58
C PRO A 862 -20.62 -9.34 4.52
N PHE A 863 -19.49 -9.15 3.83
CA PHE A 863 -19.30 -8.04 2.90
C PHE A 863 -20.28 -8.06 1.71
N ALA A 864 -20.77 -9.25 1.34
CA ALA A 864 -21.78 -9.45 0.30
C ALA A 864 -23.11 -8.74 0.60
N ASP A 865 -23.55 -8.66 1.85
CA ASP A 865 -24.84 -8.05 2.21
C ASP A 865 -24.80 -6.52 2.04
N ILE A 866 -23.62 -5.93 2.28
CA ILE A 866 -23.34 -4.50 2.05
C ILE A 866 -23.34 -4.18 0.55
N PHE A 867 -22.94 -5.14 -0.28
CA PHE A 867 -23.00 -5.01 -1.74
C PHE A 867 -24.44 -5.09 -2.29
N ALA A 868 -25.29 -5.90 -1.66
CA ALA A 868 -26.71 -6.02 -2.01
C ALA A 868 -27.52 -4.76 -1.63
N ASP A 869 -27.24 -4.12 -0.49
CA ASP A 869 -27.84 -2.83 -0.10
C ASP A 869 -27.29 -1.67 -0.95
N LEU A 870 -28.16 -1.04 -1.76
CA LEU A 870 -27.79 0.04 -2.67
C LEU A 870 -27.36 1.33 -1.95
N GLU A 871 -27.96 1.63 -0.78
CA GLU A 871 -27.62 2.81 0.01
C GLU A 871 -26.29 2.59 0.75
N ALA A 872 -26.09 1.39 1.30
CA ALA A 872 -24.83 1.01 1.93
C ALA A 872 -23.67 0.97 0.93
N TYR A 873 -23.86 0.36 -0.24
CA TYR A 873 -22.87 0.33 -1.32
C TYR A 873 -22.51 1.75 -1.78
N ASN A 874 -23.49 2.60 -2.13
CA ASN A 874 -23.18 3.96 -2.60
C ASN A 874 -22.49 4.82 -1.52
N ALA A 875 -22.78 4.59 -0.24
CA ALA A 875 -22.13 5.26 0.89
C ALA A 875 -20.68 4.81 1.11
N SER A 876 -20.40 3.51 0.99
CA SER A 876 -19.07 2.93 1.24
C SER A 876 -18.16 2.97 0.00
N LYS A 877 -18.73 3.04 -1.21
CA LYS A 877 -18.01 2.97 -2.48
C LYS A 877 -16.76 3.86 -2.55
N PRO A 878 -16.77 5.17 -2.24
CA PRO A 878 -15.57 6.01 -2.37
C PRO A 878 -14.38 5.59 -1.50
N HIS A 879 -14.59 4.66 -0.56
CA HIS A 879 -13.61 4.25 0.44
C HIS A 879 -13.35 2.74 0.47
N MET A 880 -14.27 1.92 -0.05
CA MET A 880 -14.18 0.45 -0.10
C MET A 880 -14.21 -0.11 -1.53
N PHE A 881 -14.33 0.71 -2.57
CA PHE A 881 -14.42 0.23 -3.96
C PHE A 881 -13.21 -0.63 -4.37
N THR A 882 -11.99 -0.30 -3.94
CA THR A 882 -10.79 -1.12 -4.23
C THR A 882 -10.91 -2.54 -3.68
N ALA A 883 -11.41 -2.71 -2.45
CA ALA A 883 -11.64 -4.03 -1.85
C ALA A 883 -12.77 -4.78 -2.58
N LEU A 884 -13.88 -4.09 -2.87
CA LEU A 884 -14.99 -4.65 -3.66
C LEU A 884 -14.55 -5.09 -5.06
N GLU A 885 -13.75 -4.28 -5.75
CA GLU A 885 -13.23 -4.57 -7.08
C GLU A 885 -12.28 -5.78 -7.06
N LYS A 886 -11.39 -5.87 -6.05
CA LYS A 886 -10.54 -7.07 -5.83
C LYS A 886 -11.37 -8.33 -5.58
N THR A 887 -12.40 -8.28 -4.72
CA THR A 887 -13.25 -9.45 -4.46
C THR A 887 -14.04 -9.85 -5.71
N VAL A 888 -14.63 -8.87 -6.40
CA VAL A 888 -15.44 -9.12 -7.61
C VAL A 888 -14.56 -9.64 -8.76
N ARG A 889 -13.34 -9.13 -8.94
CA ARG A 889 -12.38 -9.60 -9.97
C ARG A 889 -11.99 -11.08 -9.83
N LYS A 890 -12.10 -11.66 -8.65
CA LYS A 890 -11.84 -13.10 -8.40
C LYS A 890 -13.03 -14.00 -8.76
N ILE A 891 -14.15 -13.46 -9.24
CA ILE A 891 -15.33 -14.23 -9.63
C ILE A 891 -15.19 -14.64 -11.10
N ASP A 892 -15.20 -15.93 -11.40
CA ASP A 892 -15.29 -16.38 -12.79
C ASP A 892 -16.72 -16.18 -13.32
N VAL A 893 -16.95 -15.01 -13.90
CA VAL A 893 -18.22 -14.61 -14.52
C VAL A 893 -18.55 -15.39 -15.80
N THR A 894 -17.61 -16.17 -16.33
CA THR A 894 -17.79 -17.05 -17.49
C THR A 894 -18.02 -18.51 -17.13
N SER A 895 -17.92 -18.88 -15.85
CA SER A 895 -18.19 -20.25 -15.40
C SER A 895 -19.67 -20.64 -15.59
N PRO A 896 -19.97 -21.86 -16.11
CA PRO A 896 -21.35 -22.29 -16.36
C PRO A 896 -22.24 -22.22 -15.11
N SER A 897 -21.72 -22.61 -13.95
CA SER A 897 -22.44 -22.59 -12.68
C SER A 897 -22.81 -21.18 -12.21
N PHE A 898 -21.97 -20.18 -12.47
CA PHE A 898 -22.27 -18.77 -12.21
C PHE A 898 -23.33 -18.24 -13.18
N ILE A 899 -23.22 -18.59 -14.46
CA ILE A 899 -24.19 -18.20 -15.49
C ILE A 899 -25.59 -18.76 -15.15
N GLU A 900 -25.70 -20.05 -14.84
CA GLU A 900 -26.96 -20.68 -14.43
C GLU A 900 -27.58 -20.00 -13.19
N HIS A 901 -26.79 -19.77 -12.13
CA HIS A 901 -27.26 -19.07 -10.94
C HIS A 901 -27.72 -17.64 -11.23
N MET A 902 -26.97 -16.91 -12.05
CA MET A 902 -27.31 -15.55 -12.46
C MET A 902 -28.64 -15.51 -13.22
N LEU A 903 -28.82 -16.39 -14.21
CA LEU A 903 -30.03 -16.48 -15.02
C LEU A 903 -31.24 -16.89 -14.16
N HIS A 904 -31.05 -17.80 -13.21
CA HIS A 904 -32.08 -18.18 -12.22
C HIS A 904 -32.48 -17.00 -11.33
N ILE A 905 -31.51 -16.30 -10.74
CA ILE A 905 -31.74 -15.12 -9.89
C ILE A 905 -32.48 -14.01 -10.64
N VAL A 906 -32.29 -13.89 -11.95
CA VAL A 906 -32.89 -12.84 -12.76
C VAL A 906 -34.28 -13.21 -13.30
N ARG A 907 -34.54 -14.50 -13.60
CA ARG A 907 -35.88 -15.01 -13.92
C ARG A 907 -36.82 -14.99 -12.71
N ASN A 908 -36.31 -15.41 -11.56
CA ASN A 908 -37.12 -15.68 -10.37
C ASN A 908 -36.99 -14.63 -9.26
N GLY A 909 -35.93 -13.82 -9.25
CA GLY A 909 -35.68 -12.82 -8.21
C GLY A 909 -36.45 -11.51 -8.39
N ASP A 910 -36.28 -10.62 -7.41
CA ASP A 910 -36.89 -9.29 -7.41
C ASP A 910 -36.00 -8.23 -8.11
N SER A 911 -36.51 -7.01 -8.23
CA SER A 911 -35.77 -5.88 -8.78
C SER A 911 -34.45 -5.58 -8.04
N ARG A 912 -34.35 -5.86 -6.73
CA ARG A 912 -33.09 -5.69 -5.98
C ARG A 912 -32.05 -6.72 -6.41
N SER A 913 -32.47 -7.97 -6.53
CA SER A 913 -31.63 -9.11 -6.92
C SER A 913 -31.02 -8.89 -8.32
N ALA A 914 -31.84 -8.51 -9.30
CA ALA A 914 -31.37 -8.13 -10.63
C ALA A 914 -30.36 -6.96 -10.58
N TRP A 915 -30.61 -5.92 -9.78
CA TRP A 915 -29.67 -4.81 -9.60
C TRP A 915 -28.37 -5.18 -8.86
N THR A 916 -28.33 -6.27 -8.10
CA THR A 916 -27.09 -6.78 -7.49
C THR A 916 -26.20 -7.44 -8.55
N ILE A 917 -26.77 -8.20 -9.48
CA ILE A 917 -26.05 -8.72 -10.66
C ILE A 917 -25.49 -7.57 -11.51
N ILE A 918 -26.30 -6.57 -11.84
CA ILE A 918 -25.82 -5.38 -12.58
C ILE A 918 -24.70 -4.64 -11.84
N ARG A 919 -24.76 -4.54 -10.51
CA ARG A 919 -23.66 -3.97 -9.71
C ARG A 919 -22.38 -4.80 -9.79
N LEU A 920 -22.47 -6.12 -9.82
CA LEU A 920 -21.33 -7.03 -9.97
C LEU A 920 -20.65 -6.79 -11.32
N LEU A 921 -21.40 -6.83 -12.43
CA LEU A 921 -20.85 -6.58 -13.77
C LEU A 921 -20.20 -5.17 -13.89
N ARG A 922 -20.77 -4.16 -13.22
CA ARG A 922 -20.19 -2.80 -13.15
C ARG A 922 -18.84 -2.74 -12.42
N CYS A 923 -18.62 -3.62 -11.45
CA CYS A 923 -17.37 -3.67 -10.70
C CYS A 923 -16.33 -4.60 -11.36
N HIS A 924 -16.76 -5.59 -12.15
CA HIS A 924 -15.87 -6.60 -12.74
C HIS A 924 -14.99 -6.04 -13.86
N THR A 925 -13.75 -5.66 -13.55
CA THR A 925 -12.87 -5.00 -14.52
C THR A 925 -12.30 -5.94 -15.59
N SER A 926 -11.95 -7.19 -15.25
CA SER A 926 -11.56 -8.20 -16.25
C SER A 926 -12.68 -8.53 -17.25
N LEU A 927 -13.95 -8.36 -16.85
CA LEU A 927 -15.10 -8.55 -17.76
C LEU A 927 -15.16 -7.43 -18.79
N LYS A 928 -14.90 -6.18 -18.40
CA LYS A 928 -14.92 -5.03 -19.31
C LYS A 928 -13.81 -5.15 -20.36
N ILE A 929 -12.63 -5.63 -19.95
CA ILE A 929 -11.49 -5.89 -20.82
C ILE A 929 -11.79 -7.05 -21.78
N SER A 930 -12.33 -8.15 -21.24
CA SER A 930 -12.77 -9.31 -22.02
C SER A 930 -13.85 -8.93 -23.06
N LEU A 931 -14.85 -8.14 -22.66
CA LEU A 931 -15.88 -7.61 -23.55
C LEU A 931 -15.31 -6.70 -24.65
N SER A 932 -14.30 -5.87 -24.39
CA SER A 932 -13.64 -5.16 -25.49
C SER A 932 -13.04 -6.12 -26.50
N LYS A 933 -12.34 -7.19 -26.08
CA LYS A 933 -11.73 -8.14 -27.02
C LYS A 933 -12.73 -9.00 -27.83
N SER A 934 -14.03 -8.92 -27.53
CA SER A 934 -15.04 -9.81 -28.12
C SER A 934 -15.47 -9.50 -29.56
N TRP A 935 -14.85 -8.50 -30.21
CA TRP A 935 -15.06 -8.18 -31.65
C TRP A 935 -14.37 -9.15 -32.61
N GLN A 936 -13.36 -9.91 -32.15
CA GLN A 936 -12.63 -10.86 -32.99
C GLN A 936 -13.60 -11.98 -33.43
N PRO A 937 -13.73 -12.30 -34.72
CA PRO A 937 -14.59 -13.41 -35.15
C PRO A 937 -14.02 -14.74 -34.64
N ILE A 938 -14.89 -15.69 -34.28
CA ILE A 938 -14.41 -17.07 -34.02
C ILE A 938 -13.93 -17.62 -35.37
N PRO A 939 -12.64 -18.01 -35.52
CA PRO A 939 -12.11 -18.50 -36.79
C PRO A 939 -12.79 -19.82 -37.16
N GLU A 940 -12.83 -20.15 -38.46
CA GLU A 940 -13.50 -21.39 -38.88
C GLU A 940 -12.85 -22.62 -38.23
N PRO A 941 -13.58 -23.74 -38.06
CA PRO A 941 -13.01 -25.01 -37.58
C PRO A 941 -11.83 -25.53 -38.43
N SER A 942 -11.70 -25.07 -39.67
CA SER A 942 -10.58 -25.27 -40.60
C SER A 942 -9.34 -24.44 -40.24
N GLU A 943 -9.53 -23.21 -39.75
CA GLU A 943 -8.49 -22.25 -39.35
C GLU A 943 -8.01 -22.46 -37.90
N MET A 944 -8.84 -23.09 -37.05
CA MET A 944 -8.51 -23.53 -35.68
C MET A 944 -7.25 -24.42 -35.59
N ALA A 945 -6.79 -24.99 -36.70
CA ALA A 945 -5.55 -25.78 -36.77
C ALA A 945 -4.27 -24.94 -36.78
N LEU A 946 -4.34 -23.65 -37.14
CA LEU A 946 -3.16 -22.78 -37.36
C LEU A 946 -3.01 -21.66 -36.33
N VAL A 947 -4.09 -21.21 -35.66
CA VAL A 947 -4.02 -20.13 -34.68
C VAL A 947 -4.52 -20.59 -33.31
N ARG A 948 -3.63 -20.68 -32.32
CA ARG A 948 -4.00 -20.94 -30.92
C ARG A 948 -4.59 -19.67 -30.30
N TYR A 949 -5.87 -19.45 -30.56
CA TYR A 949 -6.58 -18.17 -30.37
C TYR A 949 -6.36 -17.44 -29.04
N TYR A 950 -5.98 -18.12 -27.94
CA TYR A 950 -5.50 -17.48 -26.71
C TYR A 950 -4.44 -18.33 -25.99
N SER A 951 -3.29 -17.76 -25.63
CA SER A 951 -2.18 -18.46 -24.94
C SER A 951 -2.32 -18.57 -23.41
N GLN A 952 -3.25 -17.83 -22.79
CA GLN A 952 -3.44 -17.83 -21.32
C GLN A 952 -4.53 -18.80 -20.85
N PRO A 953 -4.35 -19.45 -19.67
CA PRO A 953 -5.40 -20.25 -19.05
C PRO A 953 -6.61 -19.36 -18.68
N ARG A 954 -7.77 -19.71 -19.23
CA ARG A 954 -9.04 -18.99 -19.02
C ARG A 954 -9.49 -19.13 -17.57
N GLY A 955 -9.88 -18.03 -16.94
CA GLY A 955 -10.31 -17.98 -15.54
C GLY A 955 -10.70 -16.57 -15.10
N ALA A 956 -10.97 -16.35 -13.81
CA ALA A 956 -11.54 -15.10 -13.30
C ALA A 956 -10.78 -13.81 -13.71
N ASP A 957 -9.45 -13.85 -13.72
CA ASP A 957 -8.59 -12.72 -14.11
C ASP A 957 -8.61 -12.43 -15.62
N CYS A 958 -8.86 -13.44 -16.47
CA CYS A 958 -8.98 -13.33 -17.92
C CYS A 958 -10.17 -14.18 -18.44
N PRO A 959 -11.41 -13.67 -18.30
CA PRO A 959 -12.61 -14.34 -18.81
C PRO A 959 -12.57 -14.45 -20.34
N ASP A 960 -13.12 -15.51 -20.91
CA ASP A 960 -13.21 -15.67 -22.37
C ASP A 960 -14.08 -14.56 -23.01
N PRO A 961 -13.57 -13.81 -24.01
CA PRO A 961 -14.31 -12.73 -24.66
C PRO A 961 -15.68 -13.13 -25.21
N HIS A 962 -15.80 -14.32 -25.81
CA HIS A 962 -17.06 -14.76 -26.42
C HIS A 962 -18.05 -15.29 -25.38
N ALA A 963 -17.62 -16.10 -24.42
CA ALA A 963 -18.47 -16.53 -23.30
C ALA A 963 -18.93 -15.35 -22.44
N ALA A 964 -18.07 -14.34 -22.24
CA ALA A 964 -18.44 -13.09 -21.57
C ALA A 964 -19.52 -12.31 -22.35
N LEU A 965 -19.40 -12.28 -23.68
CA LEU A 965 -20.39 -11.69 -24.56
C LEU A 965 -21.72 -12.46 -24.52
N GLU A 966 -21.69 -13.79 -24.66
CA GLU A 966 -22.87 -14.65 -24.61
C GLU A 966 -23.57 -14.62 -23.25
N MET A 967 -22.82 -14.51 -22.15
CA MET A 967 -23.37 -14.33 -20.81
C MET A 967 -24.18 -13.03 -20.71
N VAL A 968 -23.69 -11.92 -21.28
CA VAL A 968 -24.43 -10.64 -21.29
C VAL A 968 -25.68 -10.69 -22.18
N HIS A 969 -25.62 -11.38 -23.32
CA HIS A 969 -26.77 -11.57 -24.21
C HIS A 969 -27.83 -12.48 -23.58
N SER A 970 -27.41 -13.62 -23.01
CA SER A 970 -28.26 -14.54 -22.26
C SER A 970 -28.95 -13.84 -21.09
N LEU A 971 -28.22 -12.99 -20.37
CA LEU A 971 -28.76 -12.16 -19.30
C LEU A 971 -29.83 -11.20 -19.82
N ALA A 972 -29.60 -10.49 -20.94
CA ALA A 972 -30.58 -9.57 -21.52
C ALA A 972 -31.90 -10.28 -21.92
N THR A 973 -31.81 -11.44 -22.58
CA THR A 973 -32.94 -12.31 -22.88
C THR A 973 -33.69 -12.68 -21.61
N SER A 974 -32.97 -13.15 -20.59
CA SER A 974 -33.52 -13.58 -19.30
C SER A 974 -34.23 -12.46 -18.53
N ILE A 975 -33.69 -11.23 -18.57
CA ILE A 975 -34.35 -10.03 -18.01
C ILE A 975 -35.64 -9.72 -18.77
N SER A 976 -35.63 -9.80 -20.11
CA SER A 976 -36.80 -9.46 -20.93
C SER A 976 -37.99 -10.38 -20.60
N CYS A 977 -37.75 -11.68 -20.45
CA CYS A 977 -38.77 -12.70 -20.16
C CYS A 977 -39.10 -12.85 -18.65
N SER A 978 -38.44 -12.13 -17.76
CA SER A 978 -38.65 -12.23 -16.30
C SER A 978 -40.06 -11.79 -15.89
N ARG A 979 -40.84 -12.73 -15.33
CA ARG A 979 -42.23 -12.49 -14.87
C ARG A 979 -42.30 -11.62 -13.59
N ASN A 980 -41.20 -11.51 -12.83
CA ASN A 980 -41.16 -10.80 -11.54
C ASN A 980 -40.67 -9.34 -11.64
N LEU A 981 -40.17 -8.92 -12.81
CA LEU A 981 -39.80 -7.53 -13.11
C LEU A 981 -40.94 -6.85 -13.87
N SER A 982 -41.30 -5.61 -13.53
CA SER A 982 -42.24 -4.83 -14.36
C SER A 982 -41.62 -4.42 -15.71
N PRO A 983 -42.40 -4.19 -16.78
CA PRO A 983 -41.89 -3.86 -18.11
C PRO A 983 -40.96 -2.65 -18.11
N CYS A 984 -41.31 -1.60 -17.36
CA CYS A 984 -40.45 -0.42 -17.18
C CYS A 984 -39.07 -0.77 -16.62
N ARG A 985 -39.00 -1.74 -15.68
CA ARG A 985 -37.74 -2.18 -15.06
C ARG A 985 -36.97 -3.14 -15.95
N ALA A 986 -37.64 -4.10 -16.59
CA ALA A 986 -37.04 -4.99 -17.59
C ALA A 986 -36.41 -4.18 -18.73
N TYR A 987 -37.17 -3.25 -19.33
CA TYR A 987 -36.67 -2.34 -20.36
C TYR A 987 -35.47 -1.50 -19.88
N SER A 988 -35.55 -0.89 -18.69
CA SER A 988 -34.44 -0.11 -18.13
C SER A 988 -33.15 -0.92 -17.95
N LEU A 989 -33.27 -2.21 -17.60
CA LEU A 989 -32.14 -3.10 -17.37
C LEU A 989 -31.54 -3.64 -18.68
N VAL A 990 -32.38 -4.01 -19.66
CA VAL A 990 -31.92 -4.38 -21.01
C VAL A 990 -31.26 -3.20 -21.71
N HIS A 991 -31.83 -1.99 -21.60
CA HIS A 991 -31.20 -0.76 -22.09
C HIS A 991 -29.86 -0.47 -21.42
N TRP A 992 -29.75 -0.75 -20.11
CA TRP A 992 -28.48 -0.64 -19.40
C TRP A 992 -27.41 -1.61 -19.93
N LEU A 993 -27.78 -2.86 -20.23
CA LEU A 993 -26.85 -3.85 -20.82
C LEU A 993 -26.39 -3.43 -22.22
N TYR A 994 -27.29 -2.91 -23.05
CA TYR A 994 -26.92 -2.31 -24.34
C TYR A 994 -25.88 -1.18 -24.17
N VAL A 995 -26.15 -0.21 -23.29
CA VAL A 995 -25.22 0.89 -23.02
C VAL A 995 -23.89 0.38 -22.43
N PHE A 996 -23.91 -0.70 -21.67
CA PHE A 996 -22.71 -1.34 -21.12
C PHE A 996 -21.85 -1.99 -22.21
N LEU A 997 -22.44 -2.74 -23.15
CA LEU A 997 -21.75 -3.31 -24.32
C LEU A 997 -21.10 -2.21 -25.16
N VAL A 998 -21.87 -1.20 -25.58
CA VAL A 998 -21.36 -0.08 -26.40
C VAL A 998 -20.26 0.70 -25.69
N LYS A 999 -20.40 0.95 -24.39
CA LYS A 999 -19.38 1.65 -23.59
C LYS A 999 -18.04 0.89 -23.52
N HIS A 1000 -18.08 -0.43 -23.63
CA HIS A 1000 -16.91 -1.29 -23.59
C HIS A 1000 -16.53 -1.86 -24.97
N SER A 1001 -17.01 -1.21 -26.04
CA SER A 1001 -16.70 -1.54 -27.45
C SER A 1001 -17.03 -2.97 -27.86
N ALA A 1002 -17.92 -3.65 -27.14
CA ALA A 1002 -18.37 -5.00 -27.46
C ALA A 1002 -19.40 -4.98 -28.62
N PRO A 1003 -19.38 -5.98 -29.52
CA PRO A 1003 -20.37 -6.07 -30.59
C PRO A 1003 -21.77 -6.36 -30.03
N VAL A 1004 -22.77 -5.66 -30.56
CA VAL A 1004 -24.17 -5.82 -30.16
C VAL A 1004 -24.83 -6.80 -31.13
N LYS A 1005 -25.20 -7.99 -30.66
CA LYS A 1005 -25.89 -9.00 -31.48
C LYS A 1005 -27.39 -8.69 -31.60
N PRO A 1006 -28.10 -9.21 -32.63
CA PRO A 1006 -29.54 -8.99 -32.82
C PRO A 1006 -30.39 -9.34 -31.59
N VAL A 1007 -29.96 -10.32 -30.79
CA VAL A 1007 -30.58 -10.72 -29.51
C VAL A 1007 -30.83 -9.53 -28.56
N ILE A 1008 -29.95 -8.51 -28.50
CA ILE A 1008 -30.20 -7.30 -27.70
C ILE A 1008 -31.36 -6.47 -28.26
N ALA A 1009 -31.49 -6.37 -29.59
CA ALA A 1009 -32.60 -5.66 -30.23
C ALA A 1009 -33.93 -6.39 -29.99
N ARG A 1010 -33.96 -7.72 -30.09
CA ARG A 1010 -35.13 -8.54 -29.76
C ARG A 1010 -35.53 -8.40 -28.29
N ALA A 1011 -34.57 -8.50 -27.36
CA ALA A 1011 -34.81 -8.32 -25.93
C ALA A 1011 -35.33 -6.89 -25.61
N MET A 1012 -34.82 -5.86 -26.31
CA MET A 1012 -35.27 -4.48 -26.17
C MET A 1012 -36.72 -4.30 -26.67
N TYR A 1013 -37.05 -4.87 -27.82
CA TYR A 1013 -38.40 -4.88 -28.40
C TYR A 1013 -39.40 -5.61 -27.50
N HIS A 1014 -39.04 -6.82 -27.04
CA HIS A 1014 -39.88 -7.62 -26.15
C HIS A 1014 -40.15 -6.90 -24.83
N ALA A 1015 -39.10 -6.43 -24.14
CA ALA A 1015 -39.24 -5.73 -22.86
C ALA A 1015 -39.93 -4.36 -22.96
N GLY A 1016 -39.67 -3.61 -24.03
CA GLY A 1016 -40.10 -2.21 -24.19
C GLY A 1016 -41.40 -1.99 -24.97
N ILE A 1017 -41.87 -2.97 -25.74
CA ILE A 1017 -43.09 -2.88 -26.57
C ILE A 1017 -44.04 -4.03 -26.28
N VAL A 1018 -43.63 -5.29 -26.50
CA VAL A 1018 -44.53 -6.46 -26.38
C VAL A 1018 -45.09 -6.58 -24.96
N ARG A 1019 -44.21 -6.53 -23.96
CA ARG A 1019 -44.61 -6.61 -22.55
C ARG A 1019 -45.45 -5.44 -22.07
N TYR A 1020 -45.19 -4.23 -22.56
CA TYR A 1020 -46.05 -3.08 -22.30
C TYR A 1020 -47.46 -3.32 -22.84
N ARG A 1021 -47.59 -3.78 -24.09
CA ARG A 1021 -48.90 -4.11 -24.70
C ARG A 1021 -49.62 -5.24 -23.93
N ARG A 1022 -48.90 -6.32 -23.57
CA ARG A 1022 -49.43 -7.47 -22.81
C ARG A 1022 -49.96 -7.08 -21.43
N GLU A 1023 -49.32 -6.13 -20.76
CA GLU A 1023 -49.76 -5.60 -19.45
C GLU A 1023 -50.71 -4.38 -19.57
N GLY A 1024 -51.20 -4.05 -20.77
CA GLY A 1024 -52.13 -2.94 -21.02
C GLY A 1024 -51.52 -1.53 -20.85
N LEU A 1025 -50.19 -1.43 -20.76
CA LEU A 1025 -49.46 -0.18 -20.58
C LEU A 1025 -49.24 0.54 -21.91
N ARG A 1026 -49.47 1.85 -21.92
CA ARG A 1026 -49.24 2.70 -23.10
C ARG A 1026 -47.74 2.91 -23.33
N VAL A 1027 -47.24 2.44 -24.47
CA VAL A 1027 -45.88 2.78 -24.96
C VAL A 1027 -45.88 4.25 -25.40
N ALA A 1028 -44.92 5.04 -24.93
CA ALA A 1028 -44.74 6.41 -25.38
C ALA A 1028 -44.22 6.44 -26.84
N ARG A 1029 -44.71 7.36 -27.67
CA ARG A 1029 -44.33 7.41 -29.10
C ARG A 1029 -42.82 7.51 -29.30
N ALA A 1030 -42.14 8.39 -28.56
CA ALA A 1030 -40.68 8.51 -28.59
C ALA A 1030 -39.92 7.24 -28.14
N GLN A 1031 -40.49 6.44 -27.23
CA GLN A 1031 -39.92 5.13 -26.85
C GLN A 1031 -40.11 4.09 -27.95
N TYR A 1032 -41.30 4.06 -28.59
CA TYR A 1032 -41.57 3.19 -29.73
C TYR A 1032 -40.64 3.52 -30.90
N ASP A 1033 -40.57 4.80 -31.30
CA ASP A 1033 -39.73 5.25 -32.41
C ASP A 1033 -38.24 4.91 -32.15
N TYR A 1034 -37.72 5.19 -30.94
CA TYR A 1034 -36.36 4.81 -30.53
C TYR A 1034 -36.11 3.29 -30.60
N ILE A 1035 -37.03 2.46 -30.12
CA ILE A 1035 -36.86 1.00 -30.15
C ILE A 1035 -36.94 0.48 -31.60
N MET A 1036 -37.83 1.02 -32.44
CA MET A 1036 -37.93 0.57 -33.83
C MET A 1036 -36.71 1.01 -34.66
N ASP A 1037 -36.15 2.20 -34.43
CA ASP A 1037 -34.89 2.62 -35.05
C ASP A 1037 -33.69 1.82 -34.52
N PHE A 1038 -33.74 1.39 -33.27
CA PHE A 1038 -32.76 0.45 -32.70
C PHE A 1038 -32.83 -0.93 -33.36
N VAL A 1039 -34.03 -1.48 -33.55
CA VAL A 1039 -34.23 -2.77 -34.23
C VAL A 1039 -33.75 -2.69 -35.68
N LYS A 1040 -34.16 -1.66 -36.46
CA LYS A 1040 -33.67 -1.43 -37.84
C LYS A 1040 -32.14 -1.42 -37.99
N LYS A 1041 -31.40 -1.05 -36.93
CA LYS A 1041 -29.95 -0.93 -36.96
C LYS A 1041 -29.22 -2.28 -36.80
N TYR A 1042 -29.84 -3.26 -36.13
CA TYR A 1042 -29.18 -4.51 -35.73
C TYR A 1042 -29.91 -5.78 -36.19
N GLU A 1043 -31.11 -5.68 -36.77
CA GLU A 1043 -31.88 -6.81 -37.32
C GLU A 1043 -31.91 -6.86 -38.85
N HIS A 1044 -32.24 -8.02 -39.40
CA HIS A 1044 -32.39 -8.20 -40.85
C HIS A 1044 -33.62 -7.43 -41.38
N PRO A 1045 -33.55 -6.76 -42.56
CA PRO A 1045 -34.65 -5.93 -43.07
C PRO A 1045 -36.01 -6.65 -43.23
N GLU A 1046 -35.99 -7.96 -43.43
CA GLU A 1046 -37.20 -8.80 -43.55
C GLU A 1046 -37.92 -8.93 -42.20
N LEU A 1047 -37.20 -9.33 -41.14
CA LEU A 1047 -37.72 -9.39 -39.77
C LEU A 1047 -38.22 -8.02 -39.28
N VAL A 1048 -37.53 -6.93 -39.68
CA VAL A 1048 -37.97 -5.55 -39.40
C VAL A 1048 -39.34 -5.26 -40.02
N ALA A 1049 -39.61 -5.74 -41.24
CA ALA A 1049 -40.90 -5.53 -41.90
C ALA A 1049 -42.03 -6.24 -41.16
N ASP A 1050 -41.83 -7.50 -40.76
CA ASP A 1050 -42.83 -8.28 -40.02
C ASP A 1050 -43.19 -7.62 -38.67
N LEU A 1051 -42.20 -7.08 -37.95
CA LEU A 1051 -42.41 -6.34 -36.70
C LEU A 1051 -43.16 -5.01 -36.90
N VAL A 1052 -42.95 -4.33 -38.02
CA VAL A 1052 -43.68 -3.09 -38.39
C VAL A 1052 -45.13 -3.40 -38.78
N HIS A 1053 -45.40 -4.60 -39.30
CA HIS A 1053 -46.74 -5.06 -39.67
C HIS A 1053 -47.51 -5.77 -38.54
N ALA A 1054 -46.87 -6.04 -37.39
CA ALA A 1054 -47.54 -6.60 -36.21
C ALA A 1054 -48.73 -5.73 -35.73
N PRO A 1055 -49.91 -6.32 -35.41
CA PRO A 1055 -51.16 -5.56 -35.34
C PRO A 1055 -51.18 -4.38 -34.35
N GLN A 1056 -51.87 -3.30 -34.75
CA GLN A 1056 -52.20 -2.19 -33.85
C GLN A 1056 -53.27 -2.61 -32.83
N ALA A 1057 -53.17 -2.08 -31.61
CA ALA A 1057 -54.02 -2.46 -30.49
C ALA A 1057 -55.52 -2.22 -30.78
N GLY A 1058 -56.32 -3.29 -30.73
CA GLY A 1058 -57.78 -3.24 -30.95
C GLY A 1058 -58.37 -4.55 -31.47
N ALA A 1059 -57.60 -5.37 -32.19
CA ALA A 1059 -58.00 -6.72 -32.53
C ALA A 1059 -57.87 -7.65 -31.32
N THR A 1060 -58.90 -8.48 -31.08
CA THR A 1060 -58.84 -9.57 -30.10
C THR A 1060 -57.79 -10.58 -30.53
N TYR A 1061 -56.71 -10.65 -29.75
CA TYR A 1061 -55.66 -11.66 -29.90
C TYR A 1061 -56.22 -12.99 -29.36
N GLU A 1062 -56.52 -13.94 -30.25
CA GLU A 1062 -56.50 -15.35 -29.85
C GLU A 1062 -55.04 -15.66 -29.46
N GLN A 1063 -54.84 -16.31 -28.32
CA GLN A 1063 -53.49 -16.57 -27.81
C GLN A 1063 -52.73 -17.48 -28.77
N PRO A 1064 -51.57 -17.06 -29.31
CA PRO A 1064 -50.59 -17.99 -29.84
C PRO A 1064 -50.17 -18.93 -28.69
N SER A 1065 -49.81 -20.16 -29.02
CA SER A 1065 -49.32 -21.08 -27.99
C SER A 1065 -48.02 -20.57 -27.38
N GLU A 1066 -47.73 -20.85 -26.10
CA GLU A 1066 -46.50 -20.38 -25.42
C GLU A 1066 -45.19 -20.84 -26.13
N PHE A 1067 -45.26 -21.75 -27.12
CA PHE A 1067 -44.14 -22.23 -27.90
C PHE A 1067 -43.70 -21.32 -29.08
N GLU A 1068 -44.62 -20.57 -29.71
CA GLU A 1068 -44.29 -19.77 -30.90
C GLU A 1068 -43.60 -18.43 -30.55
N GLU A 1069 -43.82 -17.88 -29.35
CA GLU A 1069 -43.19 -16.61 -28.92
C GLU A 1069 -41.76 -16.79 -28.40
N ASP A 1070 -41.43 -17.94 -27.80
CA ASP A 1070 -40.04 -18.24 -27.38
C ASP A 1070 -39.14 -18.49 -28.61
N GLU A 1071 -39.66 -19.10 -29.69
CA GLU A 1071 -38.91 -19.28 -30.95
C GLU A 1071 -38.33 -17.97 -31.48
N TYR A 1072 -39.09 -16.87 -31.46
CA TYR A 1072 -38.60 -15.56 -31.92
C TYR A 1072 -37.38 -15.02 -31.15
N ILE A 1073 -37.22 -15.42 -29.89
CA ILE A 1073 -36.10 -14.98 -29.03
C ILE A 1073 -34.88 -15.90 -29.17
N TYR A 1074 -35.09 -17.20 -29.48
CA TYR A 1074 -34.02 -18.20 -29.59
C TYR A 1074 -33.58 -18.54 -31.03
N ALA A 1075 -34.32 -18.14 -32.07
CA ALA A 1075 -33.97 -18.31 -33.50
C ALA A 1075 -33.40 -17.04 -34.14
#